data_AF-A0A9D1VWE0-F1
#
_entry.id   AF-A0A9D1VWE0-F1
#
_cell.length_a   1.000
_cell.length_b   1.000
_cell.length_c   1.000
_cell.angle_alpha   90.00
_cell.angle_beta   90.00
_cell.angle_gamma   90.00
#
_symmetry.space_group_name_H-M   'P 1'
#
loop_
_entity.id
_entity.type
_entity.pdbx_description
1 polymer ?
#
loop_
_entity_poly.entity_id
_entity_poly.type
_entity_poly.pdbx_seq_one_letter_code
_entity_poly.pdbx_strand_id
1 'polypeptide(L)'
;MKKAVAFAAAGTLACTAFLSAPDVQAQENSSEETKAVTQFMDCFLPMPIVEGLTEDCWGADLVGARDQGNGLEDRDLSDYSYWDGAILKDDESGKYYMFASRWNQAGGHWGQDGISGWQGSQAVYAVSDSLYGPYEDMGPIWPDWCEGAGHNVFAFEISESDPLYAEGYKYAISVSDTGMHGDIANGTIHISKSLDGPWELIDNGNGGKLKAEGGSGFSLSNVSIMVRPDGRYEATNRNGDIAIADSLEGIWEVQSNGLWWQVEGMPNTNVEDPVIWYSDGLYHIVANKWDAKEAYYLTSEDGVTDWVRHSGIAYTPKENFLTYEDGTENNWTKLERPNVYIEDGTIKAVTFAVIDVEKEQDFGNDSHGSKIIVVPFDGEALKEFAKTDVYVDPMAAREGIAPTDDTTAQSWGDENIKNWGGEYFLQVQRNTSQGLFGEGERPDSGYDCKIAYIKYDISEYAGKDVESAYLSLVYQGLQAGNHGENRIEAALAESDWEEGIGKESDPGGNGNVQEDPEDVIWANQPSILYAESGIQDTVTALSDPFQTQTAPVEIRIDVTELVRMYMEEYPDQTEITFALSEMNGNRLHIGSKEGGDTAVPRLDVDIRETQEPEETVSKKTLEFFLNSAKEHLAAGDADSCVQAVKD
;
A
#
# COMPACT_ATOMS: atom_id res chain seq x y z
N MET A 1 56.10 53.00 -41.15
CA MET A 1 57.54 52.94 -40.81
C MET A 1 57.76 51.69 -39.94
N LYS A 2 58.18 50.55 -40.50
CA LYS A 2 59.56 50.04 -40.47
C LYS A 2 60.32 50.35 -39.17
N LYS A 3 60.53 49.34 -38.32
CA LYS A 3 61.80 48.58 -38.27
C LYS A 3 61.73 47.42 -37.27
N ALA A 4 61.93 46.21 -37.81
CA ALA A 4 62.48 45.07 -37.10
C ALA A 4 64.01 45.21 -37.02
N VAL A 5 64.64 44.67 -35.98
CA VAL A 5 66.01 44.11 -36.00
C VAL A 5 66.05 42.91 -35.04
N ALA A 6 66.63 41.83 -35.56
CA ALA A 6 66.75 40.49 -34.99
C ALA A 6 68.20 40.19 -34.51
N PHE A 7 68.44 38.91 -34.22
CA PHE A 7 69.70 38.17 -33.93
C PHE A 7 69.98 37.90 -32.44
N ALA A 8 70.41 36.73 -31.98
CA ALA A 8 70.70 35.41 -32.57
C ALA A 8 70.93 34.42 -31.41
N ALA A 9 70.69 33.12 -31.60
CA ALA A 9 71.64 32.06 -31.20
C ALA A 9 71.14 30.68 -31.69
N ALA A 10 71.97 30.06 -32.53
CA ALA A 10 71.91 28.66 -32.95
C ALA A 10 72.33 27.74 -31.78
N GLY A 11 71.65 26.62 -31.55
CA GLY A 11 72.07 25.28 -32.00
C GLY A 11 72.81 24.53 -30.89
N THR A 12 72.39 23.36 -30.38
CA THR A 12 72.63 22.04 -31.01
C THR A 12 71.97 20.91 -30.17
N LEU A 13 71.24 20.00 -30.85
CA LEU A 13 71.00 18.53 -30.70
C LEU A 13 71.09 17.82 -29.31
N ALA A 14 70.31 16.80 -28.92
CA ALA A 14 69.60 15.75 -29.67
C ALA A 14 68.48 15.04 -28.85
N CYS A 15 67.44 14.59 -29.58
CA CYS A 15 66.64 13.36 -29.53
C CYS A 15 66.29 12.65 -28.20
N THR A 16 64.99 12.35 -27.99
CA THR A 16 64.44 10.97 -28.08
C THR A 16 62.89 10.92 -28.09
N ALA A 17 62.38 10.16 -29.06
CA ALA A 17 61.14 9.37 -29.13
C ALA A 17 59.77 9.98 -28.77
N PHE A 18 58.96 10.21 -29.81
CA PHE A 18 57.50 10.15 -29.73
C PHE A 18 57.07 8.68 -29.56
N LEU A 19 56.37 8.37 -28.47
CA LEU A 19 55.52 7.20 -28.37
C LEU A 19 54.08 7.66 -28.59
N SER A 20 53.46 7.12 -29.64
CA SER A 20 52.03 7.18 -29.90
C SER A 20 51.26 6.62 -28.70
N ALA A 21 50.42 7.45 -28.09
CA ALA A 21 49.46 7.00 -27.09
C ALA A 21 48.48 6.03 -27.75
N PRO A 22 48.10 4.93 -27.08
CA PRO A 22 47.04 4.06 -27.58
C PRO A 22 45.71 4.81 -27.52
N ASP A 23 44.94 4.74 -28.61
CA ASP A 23 43.51 5.06 -28.61
C ASP A 23 42.85 4.21 -27.50
N VAL A 24 42.54 4.85 -26.38
CA VAL A 24 41.59 4.30 -25.41
C VAL A 24 40.23 4.56 -26.04
N GLN A 25 39.71 3.55 -26.74
CA GLN A 25 38.28 3.43 -26.96
C GLN A 25 37.62 3.57 -25.59
N ALA A 26 36.83 4.63 -25.42
CA ALA A 26 35.89 4.73 -24.33
C ALA A 26 34.97 3.51 -24.43
N GLN A 27 35.19 2.56 -23.55
CA GLN A 27 34.28 1.46 -23.32
C GLN A 27 33.06 2.08 -22.63
N GLU A 28 31.95 2.19 -23.35
CA GLU A 28 30.62 2.26 -22.75
C GLU A 28 30.41 0.95 -21.96
N ASN A 29 30.88 0.93 -20.73
CA ASN A 29 30.32 0.11 -19.65
C ASN A 29 29.36 1.06 -18.92
N SER A 30 28.13 0.74 -18.63
CA SER A 30 27.29 -0.44 -18.79
C SER A 30 25.87 0.11 -18.62
N SER A 31 24.88 -0.46 -19.29
CA SER A 31 23.47 -0.23 -18.94
C SER A 31 23.30 -0.37 -17.43
N GLU A 32 23.09 0.73 -16.71
CA GLU A 32 22.38 0.67 -15.45
C GLU A 32 21.05 0.01 -15.80
N GLU A 33 20.83 -1.20 -15.29
CA GLU A 33 19.48 -1.71 -15.18
C GLU A 33 18.74 -0.67 -14.35
N THR A 34 17.94 0.17 -15.01
CA THR A 34 16.97 1.04 -14.35
C THR A 34 16.18 0.14 -13.43
N LYS A 35 16.40 0.29 -12.11
CA LYS A 35 15.69 -0.47 -11.09
C LYS A 35 14.20 -0.34 -11.39
N ALA A 36 13.53 -1.47 -11.61
CA ALA A 36 12.10 -1.45 -11.86
C ALA A 36 11.41 -0.87 -10.61
N VAL A 37 10.60 0.18 -10.81
CA VAL A 37 9.77 0.73 -9.74
C VAL A 37 8.57 -0.20 -9.57
N THR A 38 8.45 -0.77 -8.38
CA THR A 38 7.37 -1.69 -8.02
C THR A 38 6.45 -1.14 -6.93
N GLN A 39 6.86 -0.03 -6.31
CA GLN A 39 6.14 0.69 -5.27
C GLN A 39 6.65 2.13 -5.18
N PHE A 40 5.87 3.03 -4.56
CA PHE A 40 6.23 4.44 -4.43
C PHE A 40 7.60 4.66 -3.77
N MET A 41 7.96 3.90 -2.72
CA MET A 41 9.24 4.12 -2.05
C MET A 41 10.48 3.72 -2.88
N ASP A 42 10.31 3.02 -4.00
CA ASP A 42 11.41 2.81 -4.94
C ASP A 42 11.84 4.11 -5.66
N CYS A 43 11.01 5.16 -5.60
CA CYS A 43 11.30 6.47 -6.21
C CYS A 43 12.11 7.40 -5.29
N PHE A 44 12.37 7.01 -4.03
CA PHE A 44 13.25 7.79 -3.17
C PHE A 44 14.71 7.69 -3.64
N LEU A 45 15.37 8.84 -3.66
CA LEU A 45 16.78 8.95 -4.05
C LEU A 45 17.65 9.17 -2.80
N PRO A 46 18.95 8.84 -2.87
CA PRO A 46 19.87 9.11 -1.76
C PRO A 46 19.89 10.59 -1.36
N MET A 47 19.79 10.85 -0.06
CA MET A 47 19.84 12.19 0.53
C MET A 47 21.24 12.79 0.41
N PRO A 48 21.37 14.07 0.00
CA PRO A 48 22.65 14.75 0.00
C PRO A 48 23.17 14.94 1.44
N ILE A 49 24.49 14.87 1.60
CA ILE A 49 25.16 15.24 2.84
C ILE A 49 25.38 16.75 2.82
N VAL A 50 24.57 17.48 3.59
CA VAL A 50 24.52 18.93 3.70
C VAL A 50 25.70 19.47 4.52
N GLU A 51 25.89 18.94 5.73
CA GLU A 51 26.94 19.42 6.66
C GLU A 51 27.88 18.30 7.15
N GLY A 52 27.45 17.04 7.07
CA GLY A 52 28.23 15.88 7.49
C GLY A 52 27.46 14.93 8.38
N LEU A 53 27.84 13.65 8.34
CA LEU A 53 27.23 12.59 9.16
C LEU A 53 27.91 12.51 10.53
N THR A 54 27.12 12.37 11.59
CA THR A 54 27.60 12.21 12.97
C THR A 54 26.74 11.22 13.75
N GLU A 55 27.37 10.48 14.67
CA GLU A 55 26.71 9.70 15.73
C GLU A 55 26.71 10.46 17.07
N ASP A 56 27.46 11.57 17.17
CA ASP A 56 27.53 12.44 18.36
C ASP A 56 26.41 13.49 18.30
N CYS A 57 25.17 13.03 18.38
CA CYS A 57 23.95 13.84 18.43
C CYS A 57 22.89 13.15 19.30
N TRP A 58 21.78 13.83 19.58
CA TRP A 58 20.64 13.18 20.24
C TRP A 58 19.99 12.12 19.34
N GLY A 59 19.28 11.18 19.96
CA GLY A 59 18.56 10.11 19.29
C GLY A 59 18.97 8.71 19.73
N ALA A 60 18.14 7.73 19.40
CA ALA A 60 18.43 6.32 19.61
C ALA A 60 19.54 5.79 18.67
N ASP A 61 20.34 4.85 19.16
CA ASP A 61 21.44 4.21 18.40
C ASP A 61 20.99 3.65 17.03
N LEU A 62 19.73 3.22 16.92
CA LEU A 62 19.17 2.67 15.68
C LEU A 62 19.23 3.66 14.51
N VAL A 63 19.10 4.97 14.78
CA VAL A 63 19.12 6.02 13.74
C VAL A 63 20.44 6.05 12.98
N GLY A 64 21.53 5.66 13.66
CA GLY A 64 22.88 5.65 13.09
C GLY A 64 23.42 7.06 12.85
N ALA A 65 24.53 7.11 12.09
CA ALA A 65 25.13 8.37 11.70
C ALA A 65 24.17 9.17 10.80
N ARG A 66 23.88 10.42 11.17
CA ARG A 66 22.92 11.27 10.45
C ARG A 66 23.41 12.69 10.25
N ASP A 67 22.86 13.37 9.26
CA ASP A 67 23.12 14.78 8.99
C ASP A 67 22.12 15.67 9.75
N GLN A 68 22.62 16.42 10.75
CA GLN A 68 21.78 17.39 11.47
C GLN A 68 21.46 18.64 10.65
N GLY A 69 22.13 18.84 9.51
CA GLY A 69 21.84 19.87 8.53
C GLY A 69 20.76 19.50 7.51
N ASN A 70 20.32 18.23 7.45
CA ASN A 70 19.18 17.87 6.61
C ASN A 70 17.86 18.31 7.28
N GLY A 71 17.09 19.16 6.59
CA GLY A 71 15.80 19.66 7.05
C GLY A 71 15.87 20.59 8.27
N LEU A 72 14.93 20.45 9.20
CA LEU A 72 14.76 21.31 10.38
C LEU A 72 14.94 20.50 11.65
N GLU A 73 15.89 20.92 12.49
CA GLU A 73 16.27 20.21 13.71
C GLU A 73 16.76 21.17 14.80
N ASP A 74 16.42 20.88 16.05
CA ASP A 74 17.09 21.43 17.21
C ASP A 74 18.31 20.56 17.53
N ARG A 75 19.51 21.10 17.29
CA ARG A 75 20.74 20.29 17.21
C ARG A 75 21.15 19.67 18.54
N ASP A 76 20.86 20.33 19.65
CA ASP A 76 21.16 19.84 20.98
C ASP A 76 19.90 19.37 21.74
N LEU A 77 18.74 19.38 21.07
CA LEU A 77 17.43 19.02 21.64
C LEU A 77 17.20 19.71 23.00
N SER A 78 17.56 20.99 23.08
CA SER A 78 17.44 21.74 24.33
C SER A 78 16.13 22.52 24.43
N ASP A 79 15.55 22.91 23.30
CA ASP A 79 14.40 23.80 23.24
C ASP A 79 13.18 23.15 22.57
N TYR A 80 13.34 22.49 21.42
CA TYR A 80 12.20 22.18 20.55
C TYR A 80 12.20 20.80 19.86
N SER A 81 10.99 20.32 19.62
CA SER A 81 10.66 19.23 18.70
C SER A 81 9.86 19.78 17.51
N TYR A 82 10.07 19.21 16.31
CA TYR A 82 9.46 19.68 15.06
C TYR A 82 8.67 18.59 14.35
N TRP A 83 7.60 19.01 13.67
CA TRP A 83 6.67 18.12 12.95
C TRP A 83 6.05 18.83 11.75
N ASP A 84 5.42 18.08 10.84
CA ASP A 84 4.98 18.55 9.51
C ASP A 84 6.15 18.87 8.55
N GLY A 85 6.08 19.96 7.79
CA GLY A 85 7.20 20.41 6.94
C GLY A 85 6.85 20.80 5.51
N ALA A 86 5.71 21.44 5.25
CA ALA A 86 5.42 21.95 3.90
C ALA A 86 6.49 22.99 3.48
N ILE A 87 7.03 22.88 2.27
CA ILE A 87 8.07 23.78 1.75
C ILE A 87 7.52 24.61 0.60
N LEU A 88 7.67 25.93 0.67
CA LEU A 88 7.45 26.86 -0.44
C LEU A 88 8.77 27.57 -0.79
N LYS A 89 8.98 27.84 -2.08
CA LYS A 89 10.18 28.56 -2.55
C LYS A 89 9.78 30.01 -2.83
N ASP A 90 10.60 30.94 -2.36
CA ASP A 90 10.46 32.34 -2.74
C ASP A 90 11.10 32.56 -4.11
N ASP A 91 10.29 32.87 -5.12
CA ASP A 91 10.79 33.13 -6.48
C ASP A 91 11.71 34.35 -6.57
N GLU A 92 11.56 35.33 -5.67
CA GLU A 92 12.37 36.55 -5.69
C GLU A 92 13.77 36.32 -5.11
N SER A 93 13.87 35.71 -3.92
CA SER A 93 15.16 35.45 -3.27
C SER A 93 15.79 34.11 -3.63
N GLY A 94 15.00 33.15 -4.12
CA GLY A 94 15.40 31.76 -4.35
C GLY A 94 15.51 30.92 -3.06
N LYS A 95 15.13 31.47 -1.90
CA LYS A 95 15.18 30.77 -0.61
C LYS A 95 14.00 29.84 -0.44
N TYR A 96 14.18 28.84 0.42
CA TYR A 96 13.14 27.87 0.77
C TYR A 96 12.60 28.16 2.16
N TYR A 97 11.27 28.15 2.29
CA TYR A 97 10.53 28.39 3.51
C TYR A 97 9.79 27.10 3.89
N MET A 98 10.18 26.50 5.01
CA MET A 98 9.50 25.35 5.60
C MET A 98 8.52 25.82 6.67
N PHE A 99 7.28 25.35 6.60
CA PHE A 99 6.24 25.62 7.58
C PHE A 99 5.98 24.37 8.42
N ALA A 100 6.05 24.52 9.74
CA ALA A 100 6.12 23.38 10.66
C ALA A 100 5.33 23.63 11.95
N SER A 101 4.97 22.54 12.61
CA SER A 101 4.64 22.53 14.02
C SER A 101 5.92 22.53 14.86
N ARG A 102 5.92 23.29 15.95
CA ARG A 102 6.99 23.29 16.95
C ARG A 102 6.43 23.29 18.37
N TRP A 103 6.92 22.41 19.24
CA TRP A 103 6.60 22.46 20.67
C TRP A 103 7.86 22.32 21.53
N ASN A 104 7.72 22.63 22.82
CA ASN A 104 8.82 22.59 23.77
C ASN A 104 9.22 21.13 24.06
N GLN A 105 10.48 20.76 23.78
CA GLN A 105 10.98 19.39 24.00
C GLN A 105 10.85 18.94 25.45
N ALA A 106 10.87 19.87 26.42
CA ALA A 106 10.72 19.55 27.83
C ALA A 106 9.34 18.96 28.21
N GLY A 107 8.36 18.99 27.29
CA GLY A 107 7.10 18.28 27.42
C GLY A 107 7.11 16.85 26.86
N GLY A 108 8.16 16.44 26.14
CA GLY A 108 8.16 15.21 25.33
C GLY A 108 7.07 15.23 24.24
N HIS A 109 6.66 14.07 23.75
CA HIS A 109 5.60 14.00 22.75
C HIS A 109 4.23 14.37 23.33
N TRP A 110 3.86 13.76 24.48
CA TRP A 110 2.50 13.81 25.02
C TRP A 110 2.25 14.88 26.09
N GLY A 111 3.30 15.57 26.55
CA GLY A 111 3.26 16.50 27.68
C GLY A 111 3.76 15.87 28.98
N GLN A 112 4.54 16.63 29.74
CA GLN A 112 5.16 16.19 30.99
C GLN A 112 5.37 17.37 31.95
N ASP A 113 5.23 17.13 33.25
CA ASP A 113 5.52 18.11 34.32
C ASP A 113 4.84 19.48 34.16
N GLY A 114 3.65 19.50 33.54
CA GLY A 114 2.87 20.71 33.28
C GLY A 114 3.31 21.50 32.04
N ILE A 115 4.24 20.96 31.25
CA ILE A 115 4.65 21.45 29.93
C ILE A 115 3.90 20.60 28.89
N SER A 116 3.18 21.26 27.98
CA SER A 116 2.47 20.58 26.89
C SER A 116 3.47 20.01 25.88
N GLY A 117 3.18 18.82 25.35
CA GLY A 117 3.85 18.27 24.16
C GLY A 117 3.24 18.85 22.89
N TRP A 118 2.97 18.00 21.88
CA TRP A 118 2.40 18.44 20.60
C TRP A 118 1.09 19.24 20.75
N GLN A 119 0.31 19.04 21.82
CA GLN A 119 -0.95 19.77 22.05
C GLN A 119 -0.74 21.28 22.29
N GLY A 120 0.47 21.69 22.66
CA GLY A 120 0.87 23.10 22.83
C GLY A 120 1.70 23.64 21.67
N SER A 121 1.66 22.98 20.50
CA SER A 121 2.46 23.37 19.34
C SER A 121 2.08 24.73 18.79
N GLN A 122 3.11 25.39 18.27
CA GLN A 122 3.03 26.65 17.54
C GLN A 122 3.31 26.40 16.05
N ALA A 123 2.60 27.14 15.18
CA ALA A 123 3.00 27.22 13.78
C ALA A 123 4.24 28.13 13.67
N VAL A 124 5.28 27.61 13.04
CA VAL A 124 6.53 28.33 12.76
C VAL A 124 6.85 28.29 11.27
N TYR A 125 7.72 29.19 10.83
CA TYR A 125 8.40 29.06 9.55
C TYR A 125 9.91 29.03 9.77
N ALA A 126 10.61 28.29 8.92
CA ALA A 126 12.06 28.19 8.91
C ALA A 126 12.60 28.43 7.50
N VAL A 127 13.82 28.98 7.39
CA VAL A 127 14.36 29.44 6.10
C VAL A 127 15.68 28.75 5.79
N SER A 128 15.89 28.39 4.52
CA SER A 128 17.16 27.87 4.02
C SER A 128 17.52 28.43 2.64
N ASP A 129 18.81 28.45 2.33
CA ASP A 129 19.34 28.69 0.97
C ASP A 129 19.30 27.43 0.09
N SER A 130 18.93 26.27 0.66
CA SER A 130 18.91 24.96 0.02
C SER A 130 17.61 24.22 0.35
N LEU A 131 17.04 23.51 -0.62
CA LEU A 131 15.85 22.67 -0.41
C LEU A 131 16.07 21.63 0.70
N TYR A 132 17.30 21.15 0.85
CA TYR A 132 17.63 20.07 1.78
C TYR A 132 18.08 20.57 3.15
N GLY A 133 18.13 21.89 3.37
CA GLY A 133 18.57 22.50 4.62
C GLY A 133 20.05 22.92 4.64
N PRO A 134 20.56 23.34 5.82
CA PRO A 134 19.84 23.42 7.09
C PRO A 134 18.78 24.53 7.06
N TYR A 135 17.65 24.30 7.71
CA TYR A 135 16.61 25.32 7.93
C TYR A 135 16.80 26.00 9.28
N GLU A 136 16.74 27.33 9.30
CA GLU A 136 16.79 28.15 10.52
C GLU A 136 15.36 28.53 10.94
N ASP A 137 14.94 28.12 12.15
CA ASP A 137 13.63 28.49 12.73
C ASP A 137 13.56 30.00 13.01
N MET A 138 12.60 30.67 12.37
CA MET A 138 12.38 32.11 12.48
C MET A 138 11.34 32.49 13.54
N GLY A 139 10.74 31.50 14.20
CA GLY A 139 9.78 31.65 15.28
C GLY A 139 8.32 31.57 14.85
N PRO A 140 7.38 31.81 15.80
CA PRO A 140 5.95 31.68 15.55
C PRO A 140 5.45 32.65 14.48
N ILE A 141 4.58 32.15 13.61
CA ILE A 141 4.02 32.93 12.49
C ILE A 141 3.04 34.02 12.99
N TRP A 142 2.24 33.70 14.01
CA TRP A 142 1.21 34.57 14.58
C TRP A 142 1.21 34.53 16.12
N PRO A 143 2.26 35.01 16.80
CA PRO A 143 2.45 34.81 18.24
C PRO A 143 1.29 35.35 19.12
N ASP A 144 0.56 36.36 18.64
CA ASP A 144 -0.54 36.98 19.39
C ASP A 144 -1.90 36.28 19.18
N TRP A 145 -2.07 35.55 18.06
CA TRP A 145 -3.31 34.83 17.78
C TRP A 145 -3.23 33.42 18.37
N CYS A 146 -4.11 33.13 19.33
CA CYS A 146 -4.13 31.83 20.02
C CYS A 146 -2.74 31.38 20.52
N GLU A 147 -1.93 32.30 21.06
CA GLU A 147 -0.59 31.99 21.59
C GLU A 147 0.37 31.37 20.54
N GLY A 148 0.14 31.64 19.25
CA GLY A 148 0.90 31.06 18.14
C GLY A 148 0.41 29.67 17.72
N ALA A 149 -0.74 29.20 18.23
CA ALA A 149 -1.24 27.85 18.01
C ALA A 149 -1.19 27.42 16.55
N GLY A 150 -0.63 26.25 16.33
CA GLY A 150 -0.57 25.62 15.02
C GLY A 150 -0.04 24.21 15.15
N HIS A 151 -0.85 23.27 14.65
CA HIS A 151 -0.49 21.88 14.48
C HIS A 151 -0.98 21.43 13.10
N ASN A 152 -0.42 20.34 12.59
CA ASN A 152 -0.72 19.84 11.25
C ASN A 152 -0.64 20.97 10.21
N VAL A 153 0.44 21.75 10.29
CA VAL A 153 0.64 23.00 9.54
C VAL A 153 0.83 22.66 8.06
N PHE A 154 -0.08 23.14 7.21
CA PHE A 154 -0.07 22.84 5.78
C PHE A 154 -0.09 24.13 4.97
N ALA A 155 1.07 24.52 4.44
CA ALA A 155 1.24 25.72 3.60
C ALA A 155 1.07 25.39 2.11
N PHE A 156 0.46 26.30 1.36
CA PHE A 156 0.25 26.19 -0.08
C PHE A 156 0.10 27.56 -0.74
N GLU A 157 0.25 27.60 -2.07
CA GLU A 157 0.03 28.80 -2.86
C GLU A 157 -1.46 29.03 -3.16
N ILE A 158 -1.89 30.29 -3.16
CA ILE A 158 -3.25 30.69 -3.52
C ILE A 158 -3.40 30.65 -5.04
N SER A 159 -4.52 30.10 -5.50
CA SER A 159 -4.86 30.07 -6.92
C SER A 159 -4.93 31.48 -7.51
N GLU A 160 -4.37 31.68 -8.71
CA GLU A 160 -4.50 32.97 -9.42
C GLU A 160 -5.95 33.32 -9.77
N SER A 161 -6.85 32.33 -9.77
CA SER A 161 -8.28 32.52 -10.01
C SER A 161 -9.06 32.97 -8.78
N ASP A 162 -8.45 32.89 -7.59
CA ASP A 162 -9.08 33.32 -6.34
C ASP A 162 -9.13 34.86 -6.26
N PRO A 163 -10.27 35.44 -5.84
CA PRO A 163 -10.38 36.88 -5.61
C PRO A 163 -9.27 37.46 -4.71
N LEU A 164 -8.81 36.72 -3.70
CA LEU A 164 -7.73 37.14 -2.80
C LEU A 164 -6.40 37.37 -3.53
N TYR A 165 -6.17 36.65 -4.63
CA TYR A 165 -4.96 36.83 -5.43
C TYR A 165 -4.91 38.22 -6.06
N ALA A 166 -6.05 38.76 -6.48
CA ALA A 166 -6.16 40.13 -6.99
C ALA A 166 -5.94 41.20 -5.90
N GLU A 167 -6.14 40.85 -4.63
CA GLU A 167 -5.84 41.70 -3.47
C GLU A 167 -4.37 41.63 -3.02
N GLY A 168 -3.60 40.75 -3.68
CA GLY A 168 -2.16 40.58 -3.51
C GLY A 168 -1.77 39.45 -2.58
N TYR A 169 -2.71 38.64 -2.07
CA TYR A 169 -2.38 37.43 -1.33
C TYR A 169 -1.84 36.36 -2.28
N LYS A 170 -0.86 35.60 -1.81
CA LYS A 170 -0.13 34.59 -2.60
C LYS A 170 -0.04 33.25 -1.89
N TYR A 171 -0.12 33.26 -0.56
CA TYR A 171 0.14 32.08 0.25
C TYR A 171 -0.96 31.88 1.27
N ALA A 172 -1.25 30.62 1.58
CA ALA A 172 -2.20 30.22 2.58
C ALA A 172 -1.63 29.10 3.46
N ILE A 173 -2.07 29.04 4.72
CA ILE A 173 -1.76 27.97 5.68
C ILE A 173 -3.06 27.46 6.29
N SER A 174 -3.25 26.15 6.23
CA SER A 174 -4.25 25.44 7.03
C SER A 174 -3.61 24.87 8.29
N VAL A 175 -4.33 24.91 9.41
CA VAL A 175 -3.93 24.22 10.65
C VAL A 175 -5.07 23.33 11.18
N SER A 176 -4.71 22.20 11.75
CA SER A 176 -5.67 21.22 12.30
C SER A 176 -5.11 20.55 13.55
N ASP A 177 -5.98 19.96 14.36
CA ASP A 177 -5.61 19.30 15.62
C ASP A 177 -4.72 20.17 16.55
N THR A 178 -5.01 21.47 16.63
CA THR A 178 -4.29 22.43 17.46
C THR A 178 -4.68 22.28 18.94
N GLY A 179 -4.29 21.16 19.57
CA GLY A 179 -4.71 20.68 20.91
C GLY A 179 -5.34 21.72 21.85
N MET A 180 -4.54 22.60 22.45
CA MET A 180 -4.99 23.59 23.45
C MET A 180 -5.98 24.63 22.93
N HIS A 181 -5.99 24.89 21.61
CA HIS A 181 -6.83 25.92 20.98
C HIS A 181 -7.78 25.34 19.90
N GLY A 182 -8.00 24.02 19.90
CA GLY A 182 -8.68 23.30 18.81
C GLY A 182 -10.09 23.80 18.49
N ASP A 183 -10.85 24.21 19.50
CA ASP A 183 -12.19 24.78 19.32
C ASP A 183 -12.19 26.03 18.43
N ILE A 184 -11.10 26.81 18.46
CA ILE A 184 -10.95 28.04 17.68
C ILE A 184 -10.16 27.79 16.40
N ALA A 185 -9.03 27.08 16.48
CA ALA A 185 -8.04 27.05 15.41
C ALA A 185 -8.18 25.84 14.45
N ASN A 186 -8.79 24.72 14.84
CA ASN A 186 -8.91 23.57 13.93
C ASN A 186 -9.69 23.94 12.65
N GLY A 187 -9.07 23.69 11.51
CA GLY A 187 -9.60 23.93 10.17
C GLY A 187 -9.51 25.39 9.71
N THR A 188 -8.79 26.25 10.45
CA THR A 188 -8.63 27.65 10.06
C THR A 188 -7.62 27.83 8.93
N ILE A 189 -7.89 28.80 8.06
CA ILE A 189 -7.00 29.21 6.98
C ILE A 189 -6.45 30.61 7.28
N HIS A 190 -5.14 30.74 7.20
CA HIS A 190 -4.42 32.02 7.29
C HIS A 190 -3.84 32.35 5.93
N ILE A 191 -3.85 33.63 5.55
CA ILE A 191 -3.36 34.10 4.24
C ILE A 191 -2.25 35.13 4.40
N SER A 192 -1.36 35.21 3.42
CA SER A 192 -0.33 36.24 3.36
C SER A 192 0.06 36.62 1.94
N LYS A 193 0.67 37.81 1.83
CA LYS A 193 1.24 38.37 0.59
C LYS A 193 2.71 38.00 0.42
N SER A 194 3.38 37.56 1.49
CA SER A 194 4.78 37.12 1.49
C SER A 194 4.95 35.92 2.43
N LEU A 195 5.99 35.11 2.21
CA LEU A 195 6.23 33.90 3.00
C LEU A 195 6.62 34.20 4.46
N ASP A 196 7.26 35.36 4.70
CA ASP A 196 7.64 35.86 6.03
C ASP A 196 6.55 36.69 6.74
N GLY A 197 5.39 36.85 6.10
CA GLY A 197 4.23 37.53 6.66
C GLY A 197 4.23 39.06 6.51
N PRO A 198 3.27 39.76 7.16
CA PRO A 198 2.38 39.24 8.19
C PRO A 198 1.35 38.25 7.63
N TRP A 199 0.96 37.30 8.47
CA TRP A 199 -0.11 36.34 8.20
C TRP A 199 -1.39 36.78 8.92
N GLU A 200 -2.52 36.63 8.25
CA GLU A 200 -3.83 37.02 8.79
C GLU A 200 -4.85 35.89 8.64
N LEU A 201 -5.72 35.76 9.64
CA LEU A 201 -6.84 34.82 9.58
C LEU A 201 -7.84 35.28 8.50
N ILE A 202 -8.23 34.38 7.61
CA ILE A 202 -9.17 34.69 6.52
C ILE A 202 -10.54 35.12 7.08
N ASP A 203 -11.15 36.18 6.53
CA ASP A 203 -12.53 36.56 6.87
C ASP A 203 -13.52 35.90 5.92
N ASN A 204 -13.76 34.61 6.17
CA ASN A 204 -14.72 33.84 5.39
C ASN A 204 -16.13 33.82 6.04
N GLY A 205 -16.38 34.55 7.14
CA GLY A 205 -17.64 34.48 7.88
C GLY A 205 -17.91 33.17 8.63
N ASN A 206 -16.90 32.31 8.81
CA ASN A 206 -16.94 31.08 9.64
C ASN A 206 -15.75 31.04 10.62
N GLY A 207 -15.33 32.22 11.11
CA GLY A 207 -14.20 32.34 12.04
C GLY A 207 -12.87 31.87 11.43
N GLY A 208 -12.72 32.00 10.12
CA GLY A 208 -11.56 31.54 9.36
C GLY A 208 -11.52 30.04 9.10
N LYS A 209 -12.46 29.26 9.65
CA LYS A 209 -12.55 27.81 9.42
C LYS A 209 -13.10 27.48 8.05
N LEU A 210 -12.56 26.47 7.41
CA LEU A 210 -13.05 25.92 6.14
C LEU A 210 -14.57 25.68 6.20
N LYS A 211 -15.30 26.22 5.22
CA LYS A 211 -16.77 26.21 5.15
C LYS A 211 -17.28 25.01 4.35
N ALA A 212 -17.10 23.82 4.90
CA ALA A 212 -17.52 22.60 4.23
C ALA A 212 -19.04 22.38 4.33
N GLU A 213 -19.70 22.13 3.19
CA GLU A 213 -21.12 21.83 3.10
C GLU A 213 -21.37 20.60 2.20
N GLY A 214 -22.33 19.75 2.59
CA GLY A 214 -22.70 18.53 1.86
C GLY A 214 -22.33 17.23 2.57
N GLY A 215 -22.81 16.12 2.03
CA GLY A 215 -22.51 14.77 2.54
C GLY A 215 -22.82 14.58 4.03
N SER A 216 -21.95 13.85 4.73
CA SER A 216 -21.95 13.73 6.19
C SER A 216 -21.11 14.80 6.90
N GLY A 217 -20.70 15.86 6.18
CA GLY A 217 -19.76 16.88 6.63
C GLY A 217 -18.31 16.57 6.23
N PHE A 218 -17.38 17.39 6.72
CA PHE A 218 -15.94 17.26 6.47
C PHE A 218 -15.19 17.40 7.81
N SER A 219 -14.35 16.43 8.14
CA SER A 219 -13.49 16.50 9.33
C SER A 219 -12.43 17.60 9.19
N LEU A 220 -12.18 18.36 10.26
CA LEU A 220 -11.15 19.41 10.32
C LEU A 220 -9.83 18.91 10.94
N SER A 221 -9.56 17.61 10.81
CA SER A 221 -8.37 16.92 11.33
C SER A 221 -7.48 16.45 10.17
N ASN A 222 -6.16 16.65 10.30
CA ASN A 222 -5.15 16.37 9.28
C ASN A 222 -5.51 16.90 7.88
N VAL A 223 -5.95 18.15 7.80
CA VAL A 223 -6.42 18.75 6.52
C VAL A 223 -5.23 18.98 5.59
N SER A 224 -5.31 18.43 4.37
CA SER A 224 -4.37 18.69 3.26
C SER A 224 -5.13 19.34 2.11
N ILE A 225 -4.51 20.33 1.45
CA ILE A 225 -5.16 21.16 0.43
C ILE A 225 -4.24 21.28 -0.78
N MET A 226 -4.79 21.21 -1.99
CA MET A 226 -4.09 21.57 -3.22
C MET A 226 -4.89 22.55 -4.06
N VAL A 227 -4.18 23.27 -4.94
CA VAL A 227 -4.80 23.99 -6.06
C VAL A 227 -4.94 23.02 -7.23
N ARG A 228 -6.18 22.82 -7.69
CA ARG A 228 -6.50 22.02 -8.87
C ARG A 228 -6.00 22.72 -10.15
N PRO A 229 -5.75 21.98 -11.24
CA PRO A 229 -5.34 22.55 -12.54
C PRO A 229 -6.37 23.51 -13.15
N ASP A 230 -7.65 23.38 -12.74
CA ASP A 230 -8.74 24.28 -13.16
C ASP A 230 -8.80 25.57 -12.33
N GLY A 231 -7.89 25.77 -11.37
CA GLY A 231 -7.81 26.93 -10.50
C GLY A 231 -8.71 26.87 -9.26
N ARG A 232 -9.49 25.80 -9.07
CA ARG A 232 -10.23 25.56 -7.82
C ARG A 232 -9.32 24.96 -6.76
N TYR A 233 -9.82 24.81 -5.54
CA TYR A 233 -9.15 24.11 -4.46
C TYR A 233 -9.77 22.75 -4.24
N GLU A 234 -8.95 21.81 -3.76
CA GLU A 234 -9.40 20.52 -3.29
C GLU A 234 -8.72 20.19 -1.98
N ALA A 235 -9.51 19.67 -1.04
CA ALA A 235 -9.03 19.28 0.27
C ALA A 235 -9.39 17.82 0.58
N THR A 236 -8.49 17.17 1.31
CA THR A 236 -8.75 15.91 1.99
C THR A 236 -8.38 16.00 3.47
N ASN A 237 -8.73 14.98 4.24
CA ASN A 237 -8.56 14.96 5.70
C ASN A 237 -8.35 13.53 6.22
N ARG A 238 -8.18 13.38 7.54
CA ARG A 238 -7.99 12.08 8.20
C ARG A 238 -8.97 10.98 7.76
N ASN A 239 -10.22 11.33 7.48
CA ASN A 239 -11.26 10.38 7.08
C ASN A 239 -11.27 10.09 5.57
N GLY A 240 -10.41 10.73 4.78
CA GLY A 240 -10.48 10.65 3.32
C GLY A 240 -11.77 11.29 2.78
N ASP A 241 -12.32 12.31 3.44
CA ASP A 241 -13.36 13.12 2.81
C ASP A 241 -12.73 13.97 1.70
N ILE A 242 -13.46 14.25 0.61
CA ILE A 242 -12.99 15.12 -0.47
C ILE A 242 -13.93 16.32 -0.55
N ALA A 243 -13.38 17.54 -0.55
CA ALA A 243 -14.14 18.78 -0.71
C ALA A 243 -13.48 19.70 -1.74
N ILE A 244 -14.29 20.39 -2.55
CA ILE A 244 -13.83 21.31 -3.61
C ILE A 244 -14.40 22.70 -3.39
N ALA A 245 -13.60 23.75 -3.63
CA ALA A 245 -14.05 25.14 -3.53
C ALA A 245 -13.56 26.01 -4.69
N ASP A 246 -14.40 26.96 -5.12
CA ASP A 246 -14.01 27.98 -6.12
C ASP A 246 -13.11 29.08 -5.55
N SER A 247 -13.12 29.29 -4.24
CA SER A 247 -12.30 30.28 -3.52
C SER A 247 -12.11 29.86 -2.06
N LEU A 248 -11.04 30.33 -1.42
CA LEU A 248 -10.77 30.01 0.00
C LEU A 248 -11.86 30.57 0.94
N GLU A 249 -12.42 31.74 0.62
CA GLU A 249 -13.51 32.36 1.38
C GLU A 249 -14.89 31.70 1.16
N GLY A 250 -15.01 30.93 0.07
CA GLY A 250 -16.24 30.34 -0.40
C GLY A 250 -16.69 29.10 0.36
N ILE A 251 -17.74 28.47 -0.18
CA ILE A 251 -18.18 27.15 0.27
C ILE A 251 -17.26 26.09 -0.31
N TRP A 252 -16.91 25.12 0.53
CA TRP A 252 -16.21 23.90 0.16
C TRP A 252 -17.24 22.79 0.02
N GLU A 253 -17.60 22.44 -1.20
CA GLU A 253 -18.59 21.42 -1.48
C GLU A 253 -17.99 20.03 -1.26
N VAL A 254 -18.53 19.28 -0.29
CA VAL A 254 -18.12 17.90 -0.02
C VAL A 254 -18.58 17.01 -1.17
N GLN A 255 -17.61 16.45 -1.89
CA GLN A 255 -17.82 15.59 -3.06
C GLN A 255 -17.98 14.12 -2.67
N SER A 256 -17.18 13.65 -1.72
CA SER A 256 -17.24 12.29 -1.21
C SER A 256 -16.81 12.23 0.26
N ASN A 257 -17.25 11.19 0.97
CA ASN A 257 -16.88 10.90 2.35
C ASN A 257 -16.26 9.51 2.44
N GLY A 258 -15.19 9.35 3.23
CA GLY A 258 -14.65 8.03 3.54
C GLY A 258 -13.95 7.33 2.37
N LEU A 259 -13.02 8.01 1.68
CA LEU A 259 -12.29 7.42 0.54
C LEU A 259 -11.61 6.09 0.88
N TRP A 260 -11.04 5.94 2.08
CA TRP A 260 -10.33 4.73 2.50
C TRP A 260 -11.20 3.47 2.49
N TRP A 261 -12.52 3.62 2.64
CA TRP A 261 -13.48 2.52 2.62
C TRP A 261 -13.96 2.16 1.21
N GLN A 262 -13.62 2.96 0.21
CA GLN A 262 -14.12 2.84 -1.15
C GLN A 262 -13.07 2.27 -2.12
N VAL A 263 -11.79 2.38 -1.78
CA VAL A 263 -10.68 1.97 -2.65
C VAL A 263 -10.26 0.53 -2.34
N GLU A 264 -10.23 -0.30 -3.38
CA GLU A 264 -9.79 -1.70 -3.27
C GLU A 264 -8.38 -1.81 -2.69
N GLY A 265 -8.21 -2.74 -1.76
CA GLY A 265 -6.94 -2.96 -1.07
C GLY A 265 -6.52 -1.85 -0.10
N MET A 266 -7.26 -0.76 0.03
CA MET A 266 -6.92 0.30 0.98
C MET A 266 -7.34 -0.09 2.41
N PRO A 267 -6.45 -0.05 3.41
CA PRO A 267 -6.87 -0.17 4.80
C PRO A 267 -7.80 0.99 5.18
N ASN A 268 -8.76 0.72 6.05
CA ASN A 268 -9.77 1.72 6.45
C ASN A 268 -9.81 1.97 7.97
N THR A 269 -8.84 1.43 8.70
CA THR A 269 -8.67 1.65 10.14
C THR A 269 -7.30 2.26 10.40
N ASN A 270 -7.24 3.19 11.36
CA ASN A 270 -6.00 3.86 11.77
C ASN A 270 -5.23 4.51 10.60
N VAL A 271 -5.94 4.93 9.55
CA VAL A 271 -5.38 5.73 8.46
C VAL A 271 -5.48 7.21 8.84
N GLU A 272 -4.40 7.95 8.65
CA GLU A 272 -4.30 9.38 8.90
C GLU A 272 -3.24 10.05 8.02
N ASP A 273 -3.03 11.35 8.24
CA ASP A 273 -1.98 12.14 7.57
C ASP A 273 -1.96 12.09 6.04
N PRO A 274 -3.12 12.29 5.36
CA PRO A 274 -3.09 12.33 3.91
C PRO A 274 -2.35 13.57 3.41
N VAL A 275 -1.65 13.41 2.29
CA VAL A 275 -1.18 14.52 1.45
C VAL A 275 -1.81 14.36 0.09
N ILE A 276 -2.48 15.41 -0.39
CA ILE A 276 -3.03 15.46 -1.73
C ILE A 276 -2.24 16.42 -2.62
N TRP A 277 -1.99 16.03 -3.87
CA TRP A 277 -1.35 16.89 -4.86
C TRP A 277 -1.76 16.52 -6.28
N TYR A 278 -1.39 17.37 -7.24
CA TYR A 278 -1.56 17.12 -8.66
C TYR A 278 -0.19 17.21 -9.37
N SER A 279 0.12 16.19 -10.16
CA SER A 279 1.30 16.16 -11.04
C SER A 279 1.05 15.25 -12.23
N ASP A 280 1.74 15.49 -13.35
CA ASP A 280 1.78 14.57 -14.51
C ASP A 280 0.42 14.08 -15.08
N GLY A 281 -0.66 14.86 -14.85
CA GLY A 281 -2.00 14.54 -15.34
C GLY A 281 -2.90 13.80 -14.35
N LEU A 282 -2.42 13.54 -13.14
CA LEU A 282 -3.12 12.76 -12.12
C LEU A 282 -3.22 13.54 -10.80
N TYR A 283 -4.27 13.23 -10.08
CA TYR A 283 -4.42 13.55 -8.66
C TYR A 283 -3.84 12.41 -7.85
N HIS A 284 -3.13 12.74 -6.79
CA HIS A 284 -2.37 11.79 -6.00
C HIS A 284 -2.68 11.96 -4.53
N ILE A 285 -2.74 10.84 -3.81
CA ILE A 285 -2.80 10.81 -2.34
C ILE A 285 -1.77 9.82 -1.81
N VAL A 286 -1.04 10.22 -0.78
CA VAL A 286 -0.38 9.27 0.14
C VAL A 286 -1.02 9.42 1.50
N ALA A 287 -1.37 8.30 2.14
CA ALA A 287 -1.95 8.29 3.49
C ALA A 287 -1.30 7.21 4.37
N ASN A 288 -1.08 7.55 5.64
CA ASN A 288 -0.34 6.75 6.59
C ASN A 288 -1.26 5.88 7.46
N LYS A 289 -0.99 4.58 7.56
CA LYS A 289 -1.57 3.68 8.57
C LYS A 289 -0.62 3.61 9.76
N TRP A 290 -0.83 4.47 10.75
CA TRP A 290 0.16 4.80 11.79
C TRP A 290 0.52 3.64 12.73
N ASP A 291 -0.42 2.72 12.97
CA ASP A 291 -0.24 1.53 13.83
C ASP A 291 0.54 0.42 13.10
N ALA A 292 0.39 0.33 11.78
CA ALA A 292 1.18 -0.56 10.94
C ALA A 292 2.55 0.04 10.59
N LYS A 293 2.74 1.36 10.71
CA LYS A 293 3.90 2.10 10.21
C LYS A 293 4.10 1.88 8.70
N GLU A 294 3.01 1.98 7.95
CA GLU A 294 2.98 1.76 6.51
C GLU A 294 2.08 2.82 5.88
N ALA A 295 2.51 3.41 4.78
CA ALA A 295 1.67 4.31 3.99
C ALA A 295 1.24 3.67 2.68
N TYR A 296 0.19 4.22 2.08
CA TYR A 296 -0.42 3.72 0.85
C TYR A 296 -0.55 4.87 -0.15
N TYR A 297 -0.34 4.56 -1.43
CA TYR A 297 -0.35 5.53 -2.53
C TYR A 297 -1.55 5.29 -3.43
N LEU A 298 -2.24 6.38 -3.77
CA LEU A 298 -3.47 6.38 -4.55
C LEU A 298 -3.42 7.42 -5.66
N THR A 299 -4.13 7.17 -6.76
CA THR A 299 -4.32 8.14 -7.84
C THR A 299 -5.75 8.19 -8.35
N SER A 300 -6.14 9.33 -8.92
CA SER A 300 -7.39 9.54 -9.69
C SER A 300 -7.12 10.47 -10.87
N GLU A 301 -7.89 10.33 -11.96
CA GLU A 301 -7.81 11.23 -13.12
C GLU A 301 -8.50 12.58 -12.86
N ASP A 302 -9.53 12.63 -12.00
CA ASP A 302 -10.33 13.85 -11.76
C ASP A 302 -10.28 14.35 -10.31
N GLY A 303 -9.68 13.57 -9.41
CA GLY A 303 -9.54 13.85 -7.98
C GLY A 303 -10.79 13.53 -7.17
N VAL A 304 -11.87 13.07 -7.79
CA VAL A 304 -13.17 12.90 -7.15
C VAL A 304 -13.65 11.46 -7.19
N THR A 305 -13.57 10.82 -8.36
CA THR A 305 -14.02 9.44 -8.57
C THR A 305 -12.87 8.53 -8.95
N ASP A 306 -13.17 7.23 -8.94
CA ASP A 306 -12.31 6.17 -9.50
C ASP A 306 -10.87 6.22 -8.98
N TRP A 307 -10.73 6.56 -7.70
CA TRP A 307 -9.46 6.47 -7.00
C TRP A 307 -9.01 5.02 -6.94
N VAL A 308 -7.78 4.78 -7.39
CA VAL A 308 -7.14 3.47 -7.34
C VAL A 308 -5.96 3.51 -6.37
N ARG A 309 -5.79 2.44 -5.61
CA ARG A 309 -4.57 2.18 -4.85
C ARG A 309 -3.52 1.59 -5.79
N HIS A 310 -2.25 1.92 -5.56
CA HIS A 310 -1.10 1.28 -6.21
C HIS A 310 -0.48 0.19 -5.32
N SER A 311 0.18 -0.76 -5.96
CA SER A 311 0.89 -1.88 -5.38
C SER A 311 1.99 -1.44 -4.41
N GLY A 312 2.30 -2.35 -3.46
CA GLY A 312 3.34 -2.16 -2.47
C GLY A 312 2.98 -1.15 -1.37
N ILE A 313 4.03 -0.65 -0.72
CA ILE A 313 3.97 0.29 0.40
C ILE A 313 4.53 1.64 -0.04
N ALA A 314 3.84 2.72 0.33
CA ALA A 314 4.26 4.07 -0.06
C ALA A 314 5.53 4.50 0.66
N TYR A 315 5.64 4.19 1.95
CA TYR A 315 6.86 4.23 2.74
C TYR A 315 6.66 3.45 4.05
N THR A 316 7.75 2.93 4.62
CA THR A 316 7.75 2.31 5.95
C THR A 316 9.12 2.40 6.62
N PRO A 317 9.22 2.68 7.93
CA PRO A 317 10.48 2.58 8.66
C PRO A 317 11.00 1.14 8.83
N LYS A 318 10.24 0.13 8.41
CA LYS A 318 10.64 -1.29 8.50
C LYS A 318 11.59 -1.72 7.38
N GLU A 319 11.68 -0.91 6.32
CA GLU A 319 12.54 -1.15 5.17
C GLU A 319 13.50 0.02 5.00
N ASN A 320 14.73 -0.27 4.60
CA ASN A 320 15.71 0.78 4.39
C ASN A 320 15.59 1.36 2.96
N PHE A 321 14.92 2.51 2.87
CA PHE A 321 14.89 3.35 1.67
C PHE A 321 15.52 4.74 1.90
N LEU A 322 15.76 5.11 3.17
CA LEU A 322 16.40 6.36 3.55
C LEU A 322 17.92 6.14 3.62
N THR A 323 18.61 6.54 2.55
CA THR A 323 20.07 6.42 2.45
C THR A 323 20.69 7.77 2.11
N TYR A 324 21.93 8.00 2.51
CA TYR A 324 22.73 9.13 2.05
C TYR A 324 23.50 8.78 0.77
N GLU A 325 23.98 9.78 0.05
CA GLU A 325 24.77 9.61 -1.19
C GLU A 325 26.01 8.71 -1.04
N ASP A 326 26.57 8.58 0.17
CA ASP A 326 27.70 7.68 0.46
C ASP A 326 27.28 6.24 0.80
N GLY A 327 25.98 5.95 0.79
CA GLY A 327 25.38 4.66 1.12
C GLY A 327 25.08 4.45 2.61
N THR A 328 25.33 5.43 3.47
CA THR A 328 24.95 5.34 4.89
C THR A 328 23.43 5.29 5.04
N GLU A 329 22.93 4.33 5.82
CA GLU A 329 21.50 4.16 6.09
C GLU A 329 21.04 5.09 7.22
N ASN A 330 19.81 5.61 7.13
CA ASN A 330 19.21 6.45 8.17
C ASN A 330 17.87 5.87 8.65
N ASN A 331 17.87 5.25 9.83
CA ASN A 331 16.75 4.41 10.29
C ASN A 331 15.94 5.06 11.42
N TRP A 332 14.79 5.63 11.11
CA TRP A 332 13.91 6.23 12.12
C TRP A 332 12.86 5.25 12.64
N THR A 333 12.43 5.42 13.89
CA THR A 333 11.39 4.54 14.47
C THR A 333 10.02 4.79 13.86
N LYS A 334 9.71 6.04 13.49
CA LYS A 334 8.51 6.42 12.76
C LYS A 334 8.82 7.50 11.70
N LEU A 335 8.07 7.43 10.61
CA LEU A 335 8.00 8.41 9.53
C LEU A 335 6.53 8.80 9.40
N GLU A 336 6.19 10.05 9.64
CA GLU A 336 4.80 10.55 9.65
C GLU A 336 4.73 11.93 9.00
N ARG A 337 3.51 12.43 8.78
CA ARG A 337 3.24 13.74 8.16
C ARG A 337 4.09 14.01 6.91
N PRO A 338 3.94 13.19 5.85
CA PRO A 338 4.62 13.51 4.61
C PRO A 338 4.19 14.90 4.11
N ASN A 339 5.02 15.52 3.29
CA ASN A 339 4.61 16.60 2.40
C ASN A 339 5.41 16.50 1.10
N VAL A 340 4.93 17.12 0.02
CA VAL A 340 5.57 17.01 -1.29
C VAL A 340 6.03 18.39 -1.76
N TYR A 341 7.27 18.48 -2.20
CA TYR A 341 7.79 19.66 -2.88
C TYR A 341 7.76 19.42 -4.40
N ILE A 342 7.04 20.28 -5.11
CA ILE A 342 6.84 20.21 -6.55
C ILE A 342 7.59 21.38 -7.20
N GLU A 343 8.38 21.08 -8.23
CA GLU A 343 9.03 22.09 -9.07
C GLU A 343 8.76 21.73 -10.53
N ASP A 344 8.32 22.72 -11.32
CA ASP A 344 7.95 22.56 -12.73
C ASP A 344 6.89 21.45 -13.00
N GLY A 345 5.97 21.24 -12.05
CA GLY A 345 4.88 20.26 -12.17
C GLY A 345 5.29 18.81 -11.85
N THR A 346 6.52 18.60 -11.40
CA THR A 346 7.05 17.28 -11.02
C THR A 346 7.50 17.31 -9.57
N ILE A 347 7.19 16.26 -8.80
CA ILE A 347 7.68 16.09 -7.44
C ILE A 347 9.22 15.95 -7.44
N LYS A 348 9.89 16.67 -6.53
CA LYS A 348 11.37 16.67 -6.38
C LYS A 348 11.85 16.22 -5.02
N ALA A 349 11.02 16.39 -4.00
CA ALA A 349 11.34 15.94 -2.65
C ALA A 349 10.06 15.63 -1.88
N VAL A 350 10.20 14.77 -0.88
CA VAL A 350 9.20 14.52 0.14
C VAL A 350 9.81 14.89 1.49
N THR A 351 9.06 15.56 2.34
CA THR A 351 9.45 15.78 3.73
C THR A 351 8.83 14.73 4.63
N PHE A 352 9.52 14.37 5.71
CA PHE A 352 8.94 13.54 6.77
C PHE A 352 9.20 14.17 8.12
N ALA A 353 8.18 14.17 8.97
CA ALA A 353 8.40 14.28 10.39
C ALA A 353 8.87 12.92 10.92
N VAL A 354 10.03 12.90 11.57
CA VAL A 354 10.68 11.68 12.04
C VAL A 354 10.93 11.74 13.53
N ILE A 355 10.78 10.60 14.20
CA ILE A 355 11.01 10.42 15.63
C ILE A 355 11.81 9.14 15.85
N ASP A 356 12.80 9.22 16.73
CA ASP A 356 13.81 8.18 16.92
C ASP A 356 13.33 7.02 17.82
N VAL A 357 12.22 7.20 18.54
CA VAL A 357 11.56 6.20 19.39
C VAL A 357 10.05 6.18 19.17
N GLU A 358 9.31 5.29 19.84
CA GLU A 358 7.85 5.37 19.86
C GLU A 358 7.41 6.66 20.56
N LYS A 359 6.27 7.23 20.16
CA LYS A 359 5.74 8.49 20.74
C LYS A 359 5.57 8.41 22.26
N GLU A 360 5.26 7.22 22.79
CA GLU A 360 5.11 6.95 24.22
C GLU A 360 6.45 6.89 24.98
N GLN A 361 7.58 6.93 24.28
CA GLN A 361 8.94 6.84 24.81
C GLN A 361 9.73 8.15 24.69
N ASP A 362 9.18 9.16 24.01
CA ASP A 362 9.71 10.52 23.93
C ASP A 362 9.20 11.32 25.15
N PHE A 363 10.08 11.45 26.15
CA PHE A 363 9.81 12.15 27.41
C PHE A 363 10.50 13.51 27.46
N GLY A 364 10.00 14.38 28.33
CA GLY A 364 10.57 15.72 28.48
C GLY A 364 11.99 15.73 29.02
N ASN A 365 12.89 16.48 28.36
CA ASN A 365 14.31 16.62 28.72
C ASN A 365 15.10 15.31 28.73
N ASP A 366 14.75 14.37 27.85
CA ASP A 366 15.57 13.19 27.58
C ASP A 366 16.45 13.41 26.33
N SER A 367 16.90 12.32 25.69
CA SER A 367 17.72 12.37 24.47
C SER A 367 16.95 11.91 23.23
N HIS A 368 15.63 11.90 23.29
CA HIS A 368 14.71 11.43 22.25
C HIS A 368 13.80 12.56 21.79
N GLY A 369 13.47 12.61 20.51
CA GLY A 369 12.71 13.72 19.98
C GLY A 369 12.43 13.60 18.50
N SER A 370 11.95 14.70 17.91
CA SER A 370 11.55 14.72 16.52
C SER A 370 12.15 15.87 15.73
N LYS A 371 12.36 15.61 14.44
CA LYS A 371 12.84 16.58 13.46
C LYS A 371 12.10 16.41 12.14
N ILE A 372 12.34 17.31 11.20
CA ILE A 372 11.86 17.18 9.82
C ILE A 372 13.07 16.88 8.94
N ILE A 373 12.97 15.85 8.10
CA ILE A 373 13.96 15.54 7.05
C ILE A 373 13.39 15.86 5.67
N VAL A 374 14.27 16.13 4.71
CA VAL A 374 13.90 16.37 3.30
C VAL A 374 14.60 15.34 2.44
N VAL A 375 13.82 14.48 1.79
CA VAL A 375 14.31 13.33 1.01
C VAL A 375 14.10 13.61 -0.48
N PRO A 376 15.17 13.58 -1.31
CA PRO A 376 15.00 13.74 -2.76
C PRO A 376 14.16 12.60 -3.36
N PHE A 377 13.41 12.92 -4.41
CA PHE A 377 12.42 12.01 -4.98
C PHE A 377 12.43 12.07 -6.52
N ASP A 378 12.35 10.91 -7.16
CA ASP A 378 12.28 10.76 -8.61
C ASP A 378 10.83 10.80 -9.10
N GLY A 379 10.36 12.01 -9.42
CA GLY A 379 9.00 12.20 -9.94
C GLY A 379 8.77 11.63 -11.34
N GLU A 380 9.79 11.47 -12.18
CA GLU A 380 9.61 10.84 -13.50
C GLU A 380 9.40 9.34 -13.36
N ALA A 381 10.10 8.70 -12.43
CA ALA A 381 9.89 7.30 -12.10
C ALA A 381 8.48 7.06 -11.50
N LEU A 382 8.02 7.96 -10.62
CA LEU A 382 6.67 7.94 -10.08
C LEU A 382 5.60 8.04 -11.18
N LYS A 383 5.79 8.94 -12.13
CA LYS A 383 4.85 9.16 -13.25
C LYS A 383 4.64 7.91 -14.09
N GLU A 384 5.70 7.17 -14.41
CA GLU A 384 5.58 5.92 -15.15
C GLU A 384 4.85 4.87 -14.30
N PHE A 385 5.28 4.68 -13.04
CA PHE A 385 4.64 3.76 -12.10
C PHE A 385 3.14 4.04 -11.93
N ALA A 386 2.77 5.30 -11.69
CA ALA A 386 1.40 5.75 -11.48
C ALA A 386 0.45 5.50 -12.68
N LYS A 387 1.01 5.30 -13.89
CA LYS A 387 0.23 5.02 -15.11
C LYS A 387 0.15 3.55 -15.45
N THR A 388 1.08 2.75 -14.96
CA THR A 388 1.21 1.34 -15.35
C THR A 388 0.79 0.36 -14.26
N ASP A 389 0.87 0.78 -13.00
CA ASP A 389 0.50 -0.03 -11.85
C ASP A 389 -0.91 0.31 -11.38
N VAL A 390 -1.61 -0.72 -10.90
CA VAL A 390 -2.86 -0.63 -10.13
C VAL A 390 -2.82 -1.83 -9.19
N TYR A 391 -3.11 -1.61 -7.91
CA TYR A 391 -3.22 -2.71 -6.96
C TYR A 391 -4.32 -3.67 -7.41
N VAL A 392 -3.97 -4.94 -7.53
CA VAL A 392 -4.91 -6.04 -7.72
C VAL A 392 -4.81 -6.93 -6.50
N ASP A 393 -5.94 -7.20 -5.84
CA ASP A 393 -5.93 -8.12 -4.70
C ASP A 393 -5.44 -9.50 -5.16
N PRO A 394 -4.28 -9.98 -4.66
CA PRO A 394 -3.75 -11.28 -5.05
C PRO A 394 -4.72 -12.42 -4.73
N MET A 395 -5.62 -12.24 -3.76
CA MET A 395 -6.63 -13.23 -3.41
C MET A 395 -7.82 -13.24 -4.37
N ALA A 396 -8.09 -12.13 -5.08
CA ALA A 396 -9.14 -12.07 -6.10
C ALA A 396 -8.72 -12.72 -7.42
N ALA A 397 -7.42 -12.73 -7.74
CA ALA A 397 -6.88 -13.20 -9.01
C ALA A 397 -6.57 -14.71 -9.07
N ARG A 398 -7.02 -15.49 -8.07
CA ARG A 398 -6.74 -16.93 -7.98
C ARG A 398 -7.53 -17.72 -9.02
N GLU A 399 -6.85 -18.62 -9.74
CA GLU A 399 -7.44 -19.46 -10.78
C GLU A 399 -8.24 -20.64 -10.19
N GLY A 400 -9.06 -21.27 -11.02
CA GLY A 400 -9.86 -22.45 -10.67
C GLY A 400 -11.36 -22.20 -10.47
N ILE A 401 -12.09 -23.31 -10.38
CA ILE A 401 -13.54 -23.31 -10.15
C ILE A 401 -13.85 -23.07 -8.67
N ALA A 402 -14.94 -22.36 -8.39
CA ALA A 402 -15.48 -22.22 -7.03
C ALA A 402 -16.26 -23.50 -6.64
N PRO A 403 -16.37 -23.82 -5.34
CA PRO A 403 -17.16 -24.95 -4.90
C PRO A 403 -18.64 -24.75 -5.17
N THR A 404 -19.36 -25.86 -5.40
CA THR A 404 -20.83 -25.86 -5.38
C THR A 404 -21.33 -25.73 -3.96
N ASP A 405 -20.66 -26.41 -3.03
CA ASP A 405 -21.04 -26.52 -1.63
C ASP A 405 -19.81 -26.51 -0.71
N ASP A 406 -19.88 -25.83 0.43
CA ASP A 406 -18.88 -25.94 1.48
C ASP A 406 -19.47 -25.81 2.91
N THR A 407 -18.93 -26.56 3.85
CA THR A 407 -19.46 -26.56 5.24
C THR A 407 -18.42 -27.04 6.23
N THR A 408 -18.71 -26.88 7.53
CA THR A 408 -17.88 -27.41 8.61
C THR A 408 -18.68 -28.31 9.54
N ALA A 409 -18.23 -29.55 9.75
CA ALA A 409 -18.71 -30.39 10.85
C ALA A 409 -17.87 -30.14 12.11
N GLN A 410 -18.53 -29.88 13.25
CA GLN A 410 -17.86 -29.54 14.51
C GLN A 410 -18.34 -30.40 15.67
N SER A 411 -17.45 -30.85 16.55
CA SER A 411 -17.83 -31.79 17.61
C SER A 411 -18.04 -31.17 18.98
N TRP A 412 -17.61 -29.93 19.22
CA TRP A 412 -17.56 -29.35 20.56
C TRP A 412 -18.95 -28.94 21.08
N GLY A 413 -19.19 -29.15 22.38
CA GLY A 413 -20.40 -28.68 23.05
C GLY A 413 -21.72 -29.02 22.32
N ASP A 414 -22.51 -28.00 22.03
CA ASP A 414 -23.74 -28.09 21.25
C ASP A 414 -23.54 -27.80 19.75
N GLU A 415 -22.30 -27.53 19.30
CA GLU A 415 -21.99 -27.26 17.88
C GLU A 415 -22.18 -28.51 17.02
N ASN A 416 -22.18 -29.70 17.62
CA ASN A 416 -22.32 -30.98 16.94
C ASN A 416 -23.68 -31.26 16.30
N ILE A 417 -24.68 -30.47 16.66
CA ILE A 417 -26.03 -30.53 16.08
C ILE A 417 -26.33 -29.29 15.23
N LYS A 418 -25.32 -28.47 14.94
CA LYS A 418 -25.44 -27.25 14.15
C LYS A 418 -24.84 -27.46 12.78
N ASN A 419 -25.51 -26.89 11.79
CA ASN A 419 -25.02 -26.81 10.44
C ASN A 419 -24.24 -25.49 10.26
N TRP A 420 -23.11 -25.54 9.57
CA TRP A 420 -22.24 -24.37 9.38
C TRP A 420 -22.07 -24.00 7.91
N GLY A 421 -22.97 -24.46 7.04
CA GLY A 421 -23.09 -23.89 5.70
C GLY A 421 -23.50 -22.42 5.77
N GLY A 422 -23.33 -21.68 4.67
CA GLY A 422 -23.70 -20.26 4.60
C GLY A 422 -22.88 -19.27 5.45
N GLU A 423 -21.88 -19.76 6.20
CA GLU A 423 -20.95 -18.92 6.94
C GLU A 423 -19.90 -18.31 6.04
N TYR A 424 -19.36 -17.14 6.39
CA TYR A 424 -18.31 -16.47 5.61
C TYR A 424 -16.91 -17.11 5.77
N PHE A 425 -16.84 -18.20 6.54
CA PHE A 425 -15.63 -18.94 6.85
C PHE A 425 -15.94 -20.42 7.04
N LEU A 426 -14.94 -21.26 6.76
CA LEU A 426 -14.82 -22.64 7.16
C LEU A 426 -13.89 -22.74 8.37
N GLN A 427 -14.09 -23.73 9.23
CA GLN A 427 -13.29 -23.89 10.44
C GLN A 427 -12.63 -25.26 10.53
N VAL A 428 -11.31 -25.27 10.78
CA VAL A 428 -10.54 -26.50 10.90
C VAL A 428 -9.82 -26.58 12.25
N GLN A 429 -9.84 -27.75 12.86
CA GLN A 429 -9.15 -28.06 14.11
C GLN A 429 -9.03 -29.58 14.27
N ARG A 430 -7.79 -30.10 14.25
CA ARG A 430 -7.54 -31.54 14.32
C ARG A 430 -7.73 -32.08 15.72
N ASN A 431 -8.21 -33.31 15.78
CA ASN A 431 -8.13 -34.14 16.97
C ASN A 431 -7.60 -35.53 16.62
N THR A 432 -6.47 -35.94 17.20
CA THR A 432 -5.78 -37.18 16.79
C THR A 432 -6.26 -38.45 17.49
N SER A 433 -7.41 -38.41 18.17
CA SER A 433 -7.87 -39.57 18.97
C SER A 433 -8.48 -40.69 18.13
N GLN A 434 -9.01 -40.36 16.96
CA GLN A 434 -9.71 -41.27 16.05
C GLN A 434 -9.64 -40.74 14.62
N GLY A 435 -9.83 -41.62 13.65
CA GLY A 435 -9.80 -41.24 12.24
C GLY A 435 -8.48 -40.61 11.80
N LEU A 436 -8.52 -39.94 10.65
CA LEU A 436 -7.42 -39.18 10.09
C LEU A 436 -7.35 -37.77 10.70
N PHE A 437 -8.49 -37.09 10.81
CA PHE A 437 -8.63 -35.71 11.29
C PHE A 437 -9.29 -35.59 12.67
N GLY A 438 -9.89 -36.68 13.16
CA GLY A 438 -10.71 -36.71 14.38
C GLY A 438 -12.15 -37.14 14.13
N GLU A 439 -12.48 -37.45 12.88
CA GLU A 439 -13.77 -37.96 12.48
C GLU A 439 -14.07 -39.30 13.15
N GLY A 440 -15.34 -39.48 13.54
CA GLY A 440 -15.81 -40.67 14.22
C GLY A 440 -16.86 -40.36 15.27
N GLU A 441 -17.11 -41.34 16.14
CA GLU A 441 -18.07 -41.19 17.22
C GLU A 441 -17.51 -40.23 18.28
N ARG A 442 -18.25 -39.15 18.53
CA ARG A 442 -17.89 -38.17 19.56
C ARG A 442 -17.96 -38.82 20.95
N PRO A 443 -16.86 -38.93 21.72
CA PRO A 443 -16.86 -39.64 23.00
C PRO A 443 -17.55 -38.87 24.14
N ASP A 444 -17.41 -37.55 24.18
CA ASP A 444 -17.96 -36.69 25.22
C ASP A 444 -18.15 -35.24 24.75
N SER A 445 -18.72 -34.40 25.63
CA SER A 445 -19.04 -33.02 25.27
C SER A 445 -17.84 -32.11 25.03
N GLY A 446 -16.68 -32.48 25.56
CA GLY A 446 -15.42 -31.74 25.43
C GLY A 446 -14.56 -32.19 24.24
N TYR A 447 -14.99 -33.19 23.48
CA TYR A 447 -14.33 -33.57 22.25
C TYR A 447 -14.39 -32.42 21.25
N ASP A 448 -13.25 -31.88 20.88
CA ASP A 448 -13.13 -30.71 20.02
C ASP A 448 -12.35 -31.05 18.75
N CYS A 449 -13.09 -31.14 17.64
CA CYS A 449 -12.63 -31.44 16.30
C CYS A 449 -13.53 -30.69 15.32
N LYS A 450 -12.92 -30.15 14.26
CA LYS A 450 -13.60 -29.36 13.24
C LYS A 450 -13.01 -29.72 11.88
N ILE A 451 -13.86 -30.20 10.99
CA ILE A 451 -13.48 -30.68 9.66
C ILE A 451 -14.29 -29.89 8.64
N ALA A 452 -13.60 -29.23 7.73
CA ALA A 452 -14.23 -28.53 6.62
C ALA A 452 -14.40 -29.48 5.43
N TYR A 453 -15.53 -29.40 4.76
CA TYR A 453 -15.84 -30.17 3.55
C TYR A 453 -16.13 -29.20 2.42
N ILE A 454 -15.49 -29.40 1.27
CA ILE A 454 -15.62 -28.53 0.09
C ILE A 454 -15.90 -29.39 -1.13
N LYS A 455 -17.02 -29.15 -1.82
CA LYS A 455 -17.48 -29.90 -2.98
C LYS A 455 -17.36 -29.07 -4.26
N TYR A 456 -16.85 -29.69 -5.31
CA TYR A 456 -16.68 -29.07 -6.63
C TYR A 456 -17.39 -29.89 -7.71
N ASP A 457 -17.98 -29.22 -8.69
CA ASP A 457 -18.43 -29.82 -9.95
C ASP A 457 -17.23 -29.97 -10.90
N ILE A 458 -16.81 -31.21 -11.15
CA ILE A 458 -15.71 -31.58 -12.03
C ILE A 458 -16.20 -32.19 -13.36
N SER A 459 -17.48 -32.00 -13.72
CA SER A 459 -18.06 -32.54 -14.95
C SER A 459 -17.28 -32.15 -16.21
N GLU A 460 -16.67 -30.95 -16.25
CA GLU A 460 -15.83 -30.50 -17.35
C GLU A 460 -14.54 -31.34 -17.51
N TYR A 461 -14.02 -31.90 -16.43
CA TYR A 461 -12.77 -32.67 -16.43
C TYR A 461 -13.01 -34.17 -16.62
N ALA A 462 -14.24 -34.65 -16.46
CA ALA A 462 -14.60 -36.07 -16.54
C ALA A 462 -14.04 -36.74 -17.81
N GLY A 463 -13.28 -37.83 -17.61
CA GLY A 463 -12.66 -38.61 -18.68
C GLY A 463 -11.45 -37.97 -19.38
N LYS A 464 -10.95 -36.81 -18.91
CA LYS A 464 -9.74 -36.16 -19.42
C LYS A 464 -8.49 -36.56 -18.60
N ASP A 465 -7.30 -36.44 -19.18
CA ASP A 465 -6.02 -36.69 -18.50
C ASP A 465 -5.61 -35.44 -17.71
N VAL A 466 -5.68 -35.52 -16.37
CA VAL A 466 -5.31 -34.41 -15.47
C VAL A 466 -3.80 -34.29 -15.42
N GLU A 467 -3.25 -33.15 -15.82
CA GLU A 467 -1.83 -32.82 -15.74
C GLU A 467 -1.43 -32.34 -14.35
N SER A 468 -2.22 -31.42 -13.79
CA SER A 468 -2.01 -30.83 -12.48
C SER A 468 -3.37 -30.52 -11.83
N ALA A 469 -3.45 -30.54 -10.50
CA ALA A 469 -4.59 -29.99 -9.78
C ALA A 469 -4.16 -29.37 -8.45
N TYR A 470 -4.64 -28.16 -8.15
CA TYR A 470 -4.33 -27.41 -6.95
C TYR A 470 -5.58 -26.94 -6.24
N LEU A 471 -5.65 -27.20 -4.94
CA LEU A 471 -6.63 -26.60 -4.05
C LEU A 471 -6.02 -25.31 -3.48
N SER A 472 -6.62 -24.17 -3.82
CA SER A 472 -6.25 -22.84 -3.33
C SER A 472 -7.24 -22.39 -2.25
N LEU A 473 -6.77 -22.28 -1.03
CA LEU A 473 -7.54 -21.88 0.16
C LEU A 473 -7.07 -20.51 0.64
N VAL A 474 -7.95 -19.73 1.28
CA VAL A 474 -7.56 -18.45 1.92
C VAL A 474 -7.58 -18.60 3.42
N TYR A 475 -6.42 -18.53 4.07
CA TYR A 475 -6.36 -18.48 5.53
C TYR A 475 -6.74 -17.09 6.03
N GLN A 476 -7.76 -17.03 6.89
CA GLN A 476 -8.31 -15.78 7.40
C GLN A 476 -7.86 -15.44 8.83
N GLY A 477 -7.26 -16.38 9.55
CA GLY A 477 -6.65 -16.11 10.86
C GLY A 477 -6.77 -17.22 11.89
N LEU A 478 -6.02 -17.06 12.99
CA LEU A 478 -5.96 -17.98 14.12
C LEU A 478 -7.06 -17.63 15.14
N GLN A 479 -7.94 -18.59 15.45
CA GLN A 479 -9.07 -18.39 16.36
C GLN A 479 -8.88 -19.02 17.74
N ALA A 480 -8.01 -20.02 17.85
CA ALA A 480 -7.56 -20.61 19.10
C ALA A 480 -6.28 -21.43 18.88
N GLY A 481 -5.48 -21.61 19.93
CA GLY A 481 -4.19 -22.27 19.87
C GLY A 481 -3.02 -21.29 19.87
N ASN A 482 -1.80 -21.81 19.89
CA ASN A 482 -0.57 -21.00 20.01
C ASN A 482 0.60 -21.54 19.18
N HIS A 483 0.34 -22.46 18.25
CA HIS A 483 1.35 -22.93 17.32
C HIS A 483 1.55 -21.89 16.21
N GLY A 484 2.75 -21.30 16.14
CA GLY A 484 3.08 -20.19 15.23
C GLY A 484 3.18 -20.56 13.75
N GLU A 485 3.40 -21.84 13.45
CA GLU A 485 3.43 -22.38 12.09
C GLU A 485 2.37 -23.50 11.99
N ASN A 486 1.72 -23.64 10.82
CA ASN A 486 0.76 -24.70 10.57
C ASN A 486 0.76 -25.19 9.11
N ARG A 487 0.05 -26.29 8.86
CA ARG A 487 -0.23 -26.87 7.54
C ARG A 487 -1.70 -27.30 7.48
N ILE A 488 -2.26 -27.31 6.28
CA ILE A 488 -3.57 -27.91 6.00
C ILE A 488 -3.34 -29.26 5.31
N GLU A 489 -4.05 -30.28 5.76
CA GLU A 489 -4.12 -31.58 5.12
C GLU A 489 -5.49 -31.76 4.47
N ALA A 490 -5.47 -32.23 3.22
CA ALA A 490 -6.65 -32.54 2.42
C ALA A 490 -6.75 -34.04 2.18
N ALA A 491 -7.97 -34.57 2.30
CA ALA A 491 -8.34 -35.94 1.96
C ALA A 491 -9.62 -35.95 1.12
N LEU A 492 -9.86 -37.01 0.37
CA LEU A 492 -11.13 -37.19 -0.35
C LEU A 492 -12.23 -37.61 0.62
N ALA A 493 -13.46 -37.14 0.40
CA ALA A 493 -14.65 -37.54 1.14
C ALA A 493 -15.80 -37.89 0.19
N GLU A 494 -16.83 -38.55 0.71
CA GLU A 494 -18.09 -38.78 0.00
C GLU A 494 -18.71 -37.43 -0.42
N SER A 495 -19.33 -37.40 -1.61
CA SER A 495 -19.96 -36.18 -2.16
C SER A 495 -21.49 -36.15 -2.03
N ASP A 496 -22.10 -37.23 -1.53
CA ASP A 496 -23.54 -37.33 -1.26
C ASP A 496 -23.89 -36.68 0.10
N TRP A 497 -23.87 -35.35 0.13
CA TRP A 497 -24.21 -34.53 1.30
C TRP A 497 -24.82 -33.19 0.91
N GLU A 498 -25.61 -32.59 1.79
CA GLU A 498 -26.25 -31.29 1.61
C GLU A 498 -25.66 -30.23 2.53
N GLU A 499 -25.33 -29.05 1.99
CA GLU A 499 -24.63 -28.02 2.75
C GLU A 499 -25.42 -27.47 3.92
N GLY A 500 -26.72 -27.22 3.74
CA GLY A 500 -27.51 -26.33 4.59
C GLY A 500 -27.07 -24.87 4.50
N ILE A 501 -27.94 -23.93 4.87
CA ILE A 501 -27.56 -22.51 5.01
C ILE A 501 -27.18 -22.18 6.46
N GLY A 502 -27.60 -23.01 7.41
CA GLY A 502 -27.11 -23.07 8.79
C GLY A 502 -27.25 -21.83 9.66
N LYS A 503 -27.48 -20.66 9.08
CA LYS A 503 -27.12 -19.35 9.62
C LYS A 503 -28.35 -18.53 9.97
N GLU A 504 -28.44 -18.15 11.24
CA GLU A 504 -29.42 -17.15 11.69
C GLU A 504 -28.96 -15.72 11.33
N SER A 505 -29.91 -14.80 11.21
CA SER A 505 -29.66 -13.40 10.80
C SER A 505 -28.81 -12.55 11.78
N ASP A 506 -28.27 -13.13 12.86
CA ASP A 506 -27.48 -12.43 13.88
C ASP A 506 -25.97 -12.77 13.75
N PRO A 507 -25.12 -11.86 13.24
CA PRO A 507 -23.70 -12.15 12.91
C PRO A 507 -22.77 -12.40 14.10
N GLY A 508 -23.27 -12.49 15.33
CA GLY A 508 -22.46 -12.41 16.56
C GLY A 508 -22.54 -13.62 17.50
N GLY A 509 -23.24 -14.71 17.15
CA GLY A 509 -23.43 -15.85 18.04
C GLY A 509 -23.39 -17.22 17.37
N ASN A 510 -23.18 -18.27 18.15
CA ASN A 510 -23.37 -19.69 17.81
C ASN A 510 -24.86 -20.02 17.52
N GLY A 511 -25.56 -19.15 16.77
CA GLY A 511 -26.98 -19.22 16.45
C GLY A 511 -27.31 -20.22 15.34
N ASN A 512 -26.32 -20.98 14.88
CA ASN A 512 -26.51 -21.85 13.75
C ASN A 512 -27.43 -23.03 14.07
N VAL A 513 -28.27 -23.40 13.11
CA VAL A 513 -29.28 -24.45 13.24
C VAL A 513 -29.26 -25.36 12.03
N GLN A 514 -29.52 -26.64 12.25
CA GLN A 514 -29.82 -27.57 11.17
C GLN A 514 -31.27 -27.34 10.72
N GLU A 515 -31.50 -26.86 9.50
CA GLU A 515 -32.85 -26.59 8.99
C GLU A 515 -33.48 -27.88 8.46
N ASP A 516 -32.73 -28.62 7.64
CA ASP A 516 -33.13 -29.89 7.07
C ASP A 516 -32.33 -31.06 7.67
N PRO A 517 -32.96 -32.22 7.96
CA PRO A 517 -32.26 -33.35 8.60
C PRO A 517 -31.06 -33.91 7.83
N GLU A 518 -30.97 -33.62 6.53
CA GLU A 518 -29.88 -34.04 5.65
C GLU A 518 -28.72 -33.03 5.62
N ASP A 519 -28.93 -31.80 6.10
CA ASP A 519 -27.87 -30.78 6.23
C ASP A 519 -26.71 -31.34 7.08
N VAL A 520 -25.48 -31.09 6.66
CA VAL A 520 -24.30 -31.60 7.37
C VAL A 520 -24.22 -31.06 8.79
N ILE A 521 -24.15 -31.99 9.74
CA ILE A 521 -23.79 -31.80 11.14
C ILE A 521 -22.76 -32.87 11.52
N TRP A 522 -22.28 -32.90 12.76
CA TRP A 522 -21.29 -33.92 13.17
C TRP A 522 -21.77 -35.36 12.98
N ALA A 523 -23.07 -35.61 13.19
CA ALA A 523 -23.65 -36.95 13.22
C ALA A 523 -23.84 -37.59 11.84
N ASN A 524 -23.95 -36.78 10.77
CA ASN A 524 -24.13 -37.19 9.38
C ASN A 524 -23.05 -36.59 8.46
N GLN A 525 -21.89 -36.22 9.02
CA GLN A 525 -20.78 -35.67 8.23
C GLN A 525 -20.30 -36.67 7.15
N PRO A 526 -19.82 -36.18 5.99
CA PRO A 526 -19.32 -37.03 4.92
C PRO A 526 -18.20 -37.96 5.40
N SER A 527 -18.21 -39.21 4.95
CA SER A 527 -17.12 -40.13 5.29
C SER A 527 -15.87 -39.80 4.49
N ILE A 528 -14.72 -39.75 5.17
CA ILE A 528 -13.42 -39.68 4.50
C ILE A 528 -13.17 -41.02 3.79
N LEU A 529 -12.78 -40.95 2.51
CA LEU A 529 -12.52 -42.11 1.68
C LEU A 529 -11.14 -42.69 2.02
N TYR A 530 -11.15 -43.94 2.47
CA TYR A 530 -9.95 -44.73 2.71
C TYR A 530 -9.72 -45.69 1.54
N ALA A 531 -8.46 -45.94 1.15
CA ALA A 531 -8.18 -46.91 0.09
C ALA A 531 -8.64 -48.34 0.49
N GLU A 532 -9.55 -48.94 -0.28
CA GLU A 532 -9.99 -50.31 -0.07
C GLU A 532 -8.88 -51.30 -0.48
N SER A 533 -8.50 -52.21 0.42
CA SER A 533 -7.67 -53.41 0.16
C SER A 533 -6.12 -53.31 0.18
N GLY A 534 -5.56 -52.50 1.08
CA GLY A 534 -4.22 -52.75 1.63
C GLY A 534 -3.07 -51.99 0.95
N ILE A 535 -2.91 -50.74 1.37
CA ILE A 535 -1.66 -49.97 1.25
C ILE A 535 -1.43 -49.28 2.58
N GLN A 536 -0.16 -49.09 2.91
CA GLN A 536 0.34 -48.51 4.15
C GLN A 536 0.13 -47.00 4.27
N ASP A 537 -0.46 -46.31 3.30
CA ASP A 537 -0.49 -44.84 3.25
C ASP A 537 -1.86 -44.35 2.78
N THR A 538 -2.58 -43.63 3.65
CA THR A 538 -3.71 -42.79 3.27
C THR A 538 -3.19 -41.75 2.27
N VAL A 539 -3.73 -41.68 1.05
CA VAL A 539 -3.31 -40.65 0.10
C VAL A 539 -3.99 -39.35 0.51
N THR A 540 -3.27 -38.54 1.27
CA THR A 540 -3.62 -37.17 1.62
C THR A 540 -2.69 -36.21 0.87
N ALA A 541 -3.10 -34.96 0.76
CA ALA A 541 -2.26 -33.89 0.26
C ALA A 541 -2.01 -32.87 1.38
N LEU A 542 -0.77 -32.40 1.52
CA LEU A 542 -0.37 -31.45 2.55
C LEU A 542 0.03 -30.13 1.90
N SER A 543 -0.42 -29.03 2.50
CA SER A 543 0.09 -27.71 2.15
C SER A 543 1.55 -27.54 2.56
N ASP A 544 2.20 -26.56 1.95
CA ASP A 544 3.40 -25.94 2.52
C ASP A 544 3.09 -25.29 3.89
N PRO A 545 4.11 -25.15 4.76
CA PRO A 545 3.92 -24.54 6.07
C PRO A 545 3.67 -23.03 5.93
N PHE A 546 2.78 -22.49 6.75
CA PHE A 546 2.48 -21.06 6.81
C PHE A 546 2.46 -20.54 8.25
N GLN A 547 2.70 -19.23 8.42
CA GLN A 547 2.73 -18.58 9.73
C GLN A 547 1.31 -18.18 10.16
N THR A 548 0.89 -18.55 11.35
CA THR A 548 -0.47 -18.31 11.86
C THR A 548 -0.73 -16.86 12.32
N GLN A 549 0.32 -16.03 12.32
CA GLN A 549 0.22 -14.59 12.62
C GLN A 549 0.03 -13.73 11.35
N THR A 550 0.12 -14.32 10.17
CA THR A 550 -0.01 -13.62 8.89
C THR A 550 -1.30 -14.04 8.21
N ALA A 551 -2.23 -13.10 8.05
CA ALA A 551 -3.48 -13.30 7.34
C ALA A 551 -3.97 -11.97 6.72
N PRO A 552 -4.67 -12.00 5.56
CA PRO A 552 -4.97 -13.20 4.78
C PRO A 552 -3.74 -13.75 4.02
N VAL A 553 -3.72 -15.06 3.76
CA VAL A 553 -2.71 -15.69 2.89
C VAL A 553 -3.32 -16.84 2.11
N GLU A 554 -2.92 -16.99 0.85
CA GLU A 554 -3.25 -18.17 0.06
C GLU A 554 -2.46 -19.39 0.54
N ILE A 555 -3.17 -20.50 0.76
CA ILE A 555 -2.61 -21.82 1.01
C ILE A 555 -2.91 -22.66 -0.21
N ARG A 556 -1.86 -23.03 -0.95
CA ARG A 556 -1.97 -23.87 -2.12
C ARG A 556 -1.56 -25.31 -1.78
N ILE A 557 -2.41 -26.27 -2.14
CA ILE A 557 -2.22 -27.70 -1.89
C ILE A 557 -2.21 -28.42 -3.23
N ASP A 558 -1.14 -29.17 -3.52
CA ASP A 558 -1.10 -30.04 -4.70
C ASP A 558 -1.98 -31.27 -4.45
N VAL A 559 -3.16 -31.29 -5.08
CA VAL A 559 -4.15 -32.36 -4.97
C VAL A 559 -4.19 -33.21 -6.24
N THR A 560 -3.18 -33.12 -7.11
CA THR A 560 -3.13 -33.79 -8.42
C THR A 560 -3.40 -35.28 -8.31
N GLU A 561 -2.73 -35.97 -7.38
CA GLU A 561 -2.90 -37.41 -7.19
C GLU A 561 -4.28 -37.75 -6.62
N LEU A 562 -4.86 -36.91 -5.75
CA LEU A 562 -6.21 -37.11 -5.22
C LEU A 562 -7.26 -37.04 -6.34
N VAL A 563 -7.18 -36.00 -7.18
CA VAL A 563 -8.10 -35.80 -8.30
C VAL A 563 -7.99 -36.95 -9.30
N ARG A 564 -6.77 -37.35 -9.68
CA ARG A 564 -6.53 -38.50 -10.58
C ARG A 564 -7.13 -39.79 -10.03
N MET A 565 -6.84 -40.11 -8.76
CA MET A 565 -7.36 -41.31 -8.11
C MET A 565 -8.89 -41.30 -8.05
N TYR A 566 -9.50 -40.17 -7.72
CA TYR A 566 -10.95 -40.04 -7.65
C TYR A 566 -11.60 -40.27 -9.02
N MET A 567 -11.07 -39.65 -10.08
CA MET A 567 -11.59 -39.79 -11.43
C MET A 567 -11.39 -41.20 -12.03
N GLU A 568 -10.33 -41.90 -11.63
CA GLU A 568 -10.11 -43.30 -12.06
C GLU A 568 -11.08 -44.27 -11.37
N GLU A 569 -11.30 -44.11 -10.07
CA GLU A 569 -12.17 -44.99 -9.27
C GLU A 569 -13.67 -44.70 -9.52
N TYR A 570 -14.03 -43.44 -9.74
CA TYR A 570 -15.40 -42.96 -9.89
C TYR A 570 -15.64 -42.24 -11.24
N PRO A 571 -15.43 -42.89 -12.39
CA PRO A 571 -15.43 -42.23 -13.71
C PRO A 571 -16.78 -41.66 -14.15
N ASP A 572 -17.87 -42.09 -13.53
CA ASP A 572 -19.24 -41.61 -13.81
C ASP A 572 -19.69 -40.49 -12.84
N GLN A 573 -18.90 -40.17 -11.81
CA GLN A 573 -19.21 -39.10 -10.87
C GLN A 573 -18.73 -37.75 -11.40
N THR A 574 -19.53 -36.71 -11.17
CA THR A 574 -19.25 -35.34 -11.60
C THR A 574 -18.92 -34.40 -10.46
N GLU A 575 -18.96 -34.88 -9.22
CA GLU A 575 -18.67 -34.09 -8.03
C GLU A 575 -17.49 -34.70 -7.30
N ILE A 576 -16.65 -33.86 -6.71
CA ILE A 576 -15.55 -34.29 -5.84
C ILE A 576 -15.60 -33.49 -4.54
N THR A 577 -15.37 -34.15 -3.41
CA THR A 577 -15.33 -33.49 -2.10
C THR A 577 -13.97 -33.67 -1.44
N PHE A 578 -13.41 -32.55 -0.96
CA PHE A 578 -12.24 -32.54 -0.09
C PHE A 578 -12.65 -32.29 1.35
N ALA A 579 -12.21 -33.16 2.26
CA ALA A 579 -12.19 -32.92 3.69
C ALA A 579 -10.86 -32.27 4.07
N LEU A 580 -10.90 -31.25 4.95
CA LEU A 580 -9.73 -30.49 5.38
C LEU A 580 -9.60 -30.47 6.90
N SER A 581 -8.36 -30.57 7.36
CA SER A 581 -8.00 -30.27 8.74
C SER A 581 -6.59 -29.68 8.83
N GLU A 582 -6.35 -28.86 9.84
CA GLU A 582 -4.99 -28.40 10.18
C GLU A 582 -4.16 -29.51 10.88
N MET A 583 -2.86 -29.31 11.11
CA MET A 583 -1.95 -30.38 11.62
C MET A 583 -1.56 -30.25 13.10
N ASN A 584 -1.79 -29.11 13.73
CA ASN A 584 -1.15 -28.73 15.01
C ASN A 584 -2.14 -28.54 16.17
N GLY A 585 -3.43 -28.82 16.00
CA GLY A 585 -4.47 -28.61 17.01
C GLY A 585 -4.89 -27.15 17.18
N ASN A 586 -4.49 -26.25 16.27
CA ASN A 586 -5.00 -24.88 16.24
C ASN A 586 -6.44 -24.88 15.70
N ARG A 587 -7.23 -23.88 16.10
CA ARG A 587 -8.49 -23.55 15.42
C ARG A 587 -8.23 -22.44 14.42
N LEU A 588 -8.37 -22.76 13.14
CA LEU A 588 -8.11 -21.83 12.04
C LEU A 588 -9.41 -21.51 11.29
N HIS A 589 -9.52 -20.29 10.79
CA HIS A 589 -10.52 -19.91 9.78
C HIS A 589 -9.91 -19.96 8.39
N ILE A 590 -10.63 -20.59 7.48
CA ILE A 590 -10.40 -20.59 6.04
C ILE A 590 -11.58 -19.88 5.39
N GLY A 591 -11.40 -19.15 4.30
CA GLY A 591 -12.52 -18.54 3.58
C GLY A 591 -13.48 -19.61 3.02
N SER A 592 -14.75 -19.24 2.90
CA SER A 592 -15.82 -20.03 2.28
C SER A 592 -16.33 -19.36 1.00
N LYS A 593 -17.22 -20.04 0.28
CA LYS A 593 -17.91 -19.48 -0.89
C LYS A 593 -18.74 -18.24 -0.57
N GLU A 594 -19.36 -18.14 0.61
CA GLU A 594 -20.09 -16.94 1.03
C GLU A 594 -19.15 -15.75 1.28
N GLY A 595 -17.87 -16.01 1.54
CA GLY A 595 -16.86 -14.98 1.77
C GLY A 595 -16.53 -14.12 0.53
N GLY A 596 -17.03 -14.49 -0.66
CA GLY A 596 -16.79 -13.77 -1.91
C GLY A 596 -15.47 -14.14 -2.60
N ASP A 597 -15.17 -13.52 -3.73
CA ASP A 597 -14.06 -13.92 -4.61
C ASP A 597 -12.67 -13.92 -3.95
N THR A 598 -12.46 -13.04 -2.97
CA THR A 598 -11.19 -12.91 -2.21
C THR A 598 -11.04 -13.93 -1.08
N ALA A 599 -12.08 -14.71 -0.77
CA ALA A 599 -12.07 -15.70 0.30
C ALA A 599 -12.38 -17.12 -0.20
N VAL A 600 -13.15 -17.25 -1.27
CA VAL A 600 -13.67 -18.53 -1.78
C VAL A 600 -12.54 -19.55 -2.06
N PRO A 601 -12.65 -20.79 -1.59
CA PRO A 601 -11.77 -21.87 -2.01
C PRO A 601 -11.85 -22.08 -3.53
N ARG A 602 -10.72 -22.37 -4.18
CA ARG A 602 -10.68 -22.65 -5.63
C ARG A 602 -10.04 -24.00 -5.88
N LEU A 603 -10.60 -24.76 -6.82
CA LEU A 603 -9.97 -25.95 -7.38
C LEU A 603 -9.50 -25.63 -8.80
N ASP A 604 -8.20 -25.54 -8.98
CA ASP A 604 -7.54 -25.33 -10.27
C ASP A 604 -7.13 -26.69 -10.85
N VAL A 605 -7.55 -27.02 -12.07
CA VAL A 605 -7.31 -28.32 -12.71
C VAL A 605 -6.83 -28.11 -14.13
N ASP A 606 -5.57 -28.45 -14.37
CA ASP A 606 -4.99 -28.48 -15.70
C ASP A 606 -5.17 -29.85 -16.33
N ILE A 607 -5.64 -29.86 -17.58
CA ILE A 607 -5.81 -31.05 -18.40
C ILE A 607 -4.76 -31.06 -19.49
N ARG A 608 -4.12 -32.22 -19.69
CA ARG A 608 -3.12 -32.39 -20.75
C ARG A 608 -3.81 -32.34 -22.11
N GLU A 609 -3.64 -31.25 -22.85
CA GLU A 609 -4.12 -31.17 -24.22
C GLU A 609 -3.42 -32.23 -25.08
N THR A 610 -4.20 -33.10 -25.71
CA THR A 610 -3.68 -33.97 -26.76
C THR A 610 -3.43 -33.08 -27.98
N GLN A 611 -2.16 -32.81 -28.29
CA GLN A 611 -1.80 -32.14 -29.54
C GLN A 611 -2.39 -32.93 -30.72
N GLU A 612 -3.48 -32.43 -31.31
CA GLU A 612 -3.77 -32.77 -32.69
C GLU A 612 -2.58 -32.28 -33.53
N PRO A 613 -2.10 -33.08 -34.50
CA PRO A 613 -0.93 -32.71 -35.28
C PRO A 613 -1.23 -31.40 -36.01
N GLU A 614 -0.52 -30.32 -35.66
CA GLU A 614 -0.52 -29.09 -36.43
C GLU A 614 -0.21 -29.44 -37.89
N GLU A 615 -1.18 -29.24 -38.79
CA GLU A 615 -0.89 -29.22 -40.22
C GLU A 615 0.03 -28.02 -40.48
N THR A 616 1.33 -28.29 -40.51
CA THR A 616 2.33 -27.29 -40.87
C THR A 616 2.03 -26.73 -42.27
N VAL A 617 1.55 -25.50 -42.31
CA VAL A 617 1.30 -24.76 -43.55
C VAL A 617 2.65 -24.53 -44.24
N SER A 618 2.80 -25.01 -45.47
CA SER A 618 4.08 -24.91 -46.17
C SER A 618 4.53 -23.45 -46.32
N LYS A 619 5.84 -23.19 -46.25
CA LYS A 619 6.42 -21.86 -46.52
C LYS A 619 5.90 -21.22 -47.81
N LYS A 620 5.64 -22.05 -48.83
CA LYS A 620 5.12 -21.63 -50.12
C LYS A 620 3.68 -21.11 -50.04
N THR A 621 2.88 -21.67 -49.15
CA THR A 621 1.51 -21.25 -48.86
C THR A 621 1.51 -19.92 -48.09
N LEU A 622 2.41 -19.77 -47.10
CA LEU A 622 2.61 -18.50 -46.39
C LEU A 622 3.09 -17.37 -47.32
N GLU A 623 4.04 -17.68 -48.20
CA GLU A 623 4.52 -16.72 -49.21
C GLU A 623 3.42 -16.32 -50.19
N PHE A 624 2.54 -17.25 -50.56
CA PHE A 624 1.37 -16.94 -51.40
C PHE A 624 0.42 -15.96 -50.69
N PHE A 625 0.07 -16.21 -49.44
CA PHE A 625 -0.81 -15.32 -48.68
C PHE A 625 -0.19 -13.95 -48.44
N LEU A 626 1.11 -13.89 -48.11
CA LEU A 626 1.81 -12.63 -47.91
C LEU A 626 1.88 -11.78 -49.18
N ASN A 627 2.08 -12.41 -50.34
CA ASN A 627 2.09 -11.68 -51.62
C ASN A 627 0.69 -11.22 -52.03
N SER A 628 -0.32 -12.06 -51.84
CA SER A 628 -1.72 -11.70 -52.08
C SER A 628 -2.14 -10.48 -51.23
N ALA A 629 -1.83 -10.50 -49.93
CA ALA A 629 -2.13 -9.39 -49.03
C ALA A 629 -1.45 -8.08 -49.46
N LYS A 630 -0.19 -8.14 -49.93
CA LYS A 630 0.52 -6.96 -50.45
C LYS A 630 -0.11 -6.40 -51.72
N GLU A 631 -0.57 -7.26 -52.63
CA GLU A 631 -1.24 -6.83 -53.86
C GLU A 631 -2.59 -6.17 -53.57
N HIS A 632 -3.39 -6.76 -52.68
CA HIS A 632 -4.68 -6.20 -52.26
C HIS A 632 -4.54 -4.87 -51.50
N LEU A 633 -3.52 -4.76 -50.62
CA LEU A 633 -3.22 -3.51 -49.92
C LEU A 633 -2.79 -2.39 -50.87
N ALA A 634 -1.98 -2.71 -51.89
CA ALA A 634 -1.58 -1.76 -52.92
C ALA A 634 -2.75 -1.31 -53.82
N ALA A 635 -3.78 -2.14 -53.96
CA ALA A 635 -4.99 -1.85 -54.74
C ALA A 635 -6.07 -1.11 -53.92
N GLY A 636 -5.91 -0.98 -52.60
CA GLY A 636 -6.89 -0.31 -51.72
C GLY A 636 -8.16 -1.14 -51.45
N ASP A 637 -8.11 -2.46 -51.65
CA ASP A 637 -9.23 -3.39 -51.44
C ASP A 637 -8.83 -4.50 -50.46
N ALA A 638 -8.65 -4.10 -49.19
CA ALA A 638 -8.26 -5.00 -48.10
C ALA A 638 -9.38 -5.97 -47.72
N ASP A 639 -10.64 -5.60 -47.93
CA ASP A 639 -11.81 -6.44 -47.57
C ASP A 639 -11.94 -7.66 -48.50
N SER A 640 -11.61 -7.56 -49.79
CA SER A 640 -11.55 -8.71 -50.70
C SER A 640 -10.42 -9.69 -50.40
N CYS A 641 -9.36 -9.26 -49.69
CA CYS A 641 -8.23 -10.12 -49.37
C CYS A 641 -8.63 -11.29 -48.44
N VAL A 642 -9.51 -11.02 -47.47
CA VAL A 642 -9.96 -12.04 -46.52
C VAL A 642 -10.85 -13.09 -47.20
N GLN A 643 -11.65 -12.69 -48.19
CA GLN A 643 -12.50 -13.62 -48.94
C GLN A 643 -11.68 -14.50 -49.89
N ALA A 644 -10.67 -13.94 -50.57
CA ALA A 644 -9.77 -14.70 -51.45
C ALA A 644 -8.88 -15.71 -50.71
N VAL A 645 -8.71 -15.56 -49.39
CA VAL A 645 -7.99 -16.51 -48.51
C VAL A 645 -8.91 -17.63 -48.01
N LYS A 646 -10.23 -17.41 -48.00
CA LYS A 646 -11.24 -18.38 -47.54
C LYS A 646 -11.73 -19.32 -48.64
N ASP A 647 -11.70 -18.89 -49.91
CA ASP A 647 -12.06 -19.67 -51.09
C ASP A 647 -10.87 -20.51 -51.60
#